data_AF-W9YN24-F1
#
_entry.id   AF-W9YN24-F1
#
_cell.length_a   1.000
_cell.length_b   1.000
_cell.length_c   1.000
_cell.angle_alpha   90.00
_cell.angle_beta   90.00
_cell.angle_gamma   90.00
#
_symmetry.space_group_name_H-M   'P 1'
#
loop_
_entity.id
_entity.type
_entity.pdbx_description
1 polymer ?
#
loop_
_entity_poly.entity_id
_entity_poly.type
_entity_poly.pdbx_seq_one_letter_code
_entity_poly.pdbx_strand_id
1 'polypeptide(L)'
;MDHRLKIETSEEDEDYEDSLLSDTSSEADDTIPKPPRGLPVAQLPTGLCYDDRMRYHAEIAATTGENVHPEDPRRIYYIYKELCEAGLVDDEYYPPMVEVPLKRIDAREATREECLLVHTPEHYEFVKSTANMTDDKLIDLSEDPEMDSIYFNALSFFSSKLSAGAAIETCRAVVSRKVKNAIAVIRPPGHHAEVNRTMGFCLFNNVSIASKVCQNDFGEGCRKILIVDWDVHHGNGCQKAFYDNPNVLYISLHVHMNGMFYPSGNEGDMYHCGTGAGLGKNVNIPWPTKGMGDGDYMYAFQHVVMPIATEFNPDFVVVASGFDAAAGDELGGCFVSPPCYAHMTHMLKSLAGGKIAVCLEGGYNFRAISKSALAVTRTLMGEPPDRLHATAATISAVDTVNKVRNVQSRYWKSIYPKAADRGSLLNVALISELDVIRQWQAAHLYDKYKLTQLHIYRDTISKSFDHQVLATPNYESKKGLVVIFHDSPDLLGVGNGLTTQQKPHDTWLVDGAQSYIRWAVSHGFGVIDVNIPELISVSDSNNAEDNETEVEYASTATDVARKEGEKLSSYLWENYVEPYEFPGGIFLIGAGHAFHAIAKLVSEHENIFPTLLGIVGFIATNPIRPISNPASHWMSQWYRDNSLVYVSHVHSVWKKEGKASKRYGRLVRSNGEVLNQMMKIHEQEVYEWMKEKIQENATDETTEDDEDAVGRDSDGDTIDDPVALEQQQQQQQLASSSQANVSGNGHDGVGAPTPSGAAGGGSRAAGGAMSLPGIGNGDAGGADVLMTTEQ
;
A
#
# COMPACT_ATOMS: atom_id res chain seq x y z
N MET A 1 -35.31 58.48 -21.63
CA MET A 1 -33.85 58.55 -21.91
C MET A 1 -33.54 57.29 -22.72
N ASP A 2 -33.98 57.15 -23.97
CA ASP A 2 -33.88 58.09 -25.11
C ASP A 2 -32.42 58.51 -25.35
N HIS A 3 -31.81 58.34 -26.54
CA HIS A 3 -32.33 58.06 -27.90
C HIS A 3 -31.45 56.99 -28.62
N ARG A 4 -31.98 56.08 -29.48
CA ARG A 4 -32.16 56.17 -30.96
C ARG A 4 -30.89 56.61 -31.72
N LEU A 5 -30.47 56.02 -32.86
CA LEU A 5 -31.19 55.46 -34.03
C LEU A 5 -30.70 54.03 -34.40
N LYS A 6 -31.49 53.03 -34.85
CA LYS A 6 -32.48 52.89 -35.97
C LYS A 6 -31.82 52.66 -37.35
N ILE A 7 -31.91 51.44 -37.93
CA ILE A 7 -32.88 50.95 -38.96
C ILE A 7 -32.12 50.78 -40.32
N GLU A 8 -32.41 49.87 -41.28
CA GLU A 8 -33.62 49.12 -41.69
C GLU A 8 -33.27 47.69 -42.20
N THR A 9 -34.25 46.79 -42.25
CA THR A 9 -34.23 45.52 -43.00
C THR A 9 -35.09 45.63 -44.25
N SER A 10 -34.75 44.88 -45.31
CA SER A 10 -35.66 44.64 -46.44
C SER A 10 -35.77 43.14 -46.71
N GLU A 11 -36.92 42.57 -46.34
CA GLU A 11 -37.40 41.30 -46.87
C GLU A 11 -38.09 41.60 -48.22
N GLU A 12 -37.80 40.80 -49.24
CA GLU A 12 -38.72 40.59 -50.36
C GLU A 12 -38.81 39.07 -50.59
N ASP A 13 -40.05 38.57 -50.56
CA ASP A 13 -40.41 37.18 -50.84
C ASP A 13 -40.20 36.84 -52.33
N GLU A 14 -40.01 35.57 -52.66
CA GLU A 14 -40.96 34.82 -53.51
C GLU A 14 -40.59 33.33 -53.59
N ASP A 15 -41.62 32.50 -53.76
CA ASP A 15 -41.57 31.03 -53.71
C ASP A 15 -40.82 30.40 -54.90
N TYR A 16 -40.38 29.14 -54.77
CA TYR A 16 -41.04 28.00 -55.43
C TYR A 16 -40.33 26.66 -55.13
N GLU A 17 -41.14 25.63 -54.85
CA GLU A 17 -40.68 24.25 -54.64
C GLU A 17 -40.26 23.53 -55.94
N ASP A 18 -39.28 22.64 -55.77
CA ASP A 18 -39.19 21.27 -56.31
C ASP A 18 -39.60 20.96 -57.77
N SER A 19 -38.65 20.40 -58.55
CA SER A 19 -38.91 19.21 -59.39
C SER A 19 -37.69 18.77 -60.22
N LEU A 20 -37.13 17.61 -59.84
CA LEU A 20 -36.70 16.50 -60.73
C LEU A 20 -35.76 16.75 -61.94
N LEU A 21 -34.56 16.18 -61.81
CA LEU A 21 -33.89 15.27 -62.77
C LEU A 21 -33.93 15.59 -64.28
N SER A 22 -32.73 15.84 -64.84
CA SER A 22 -32.41 15.43 -66.21
C SER A 22 -30.98 14.87 -66.30
N ASP A 23 -30.86 13.56 -66.51
CA ASP A 23 -29.63 12.97 -67.03
C ASP A 23 -29.42 13.44 -68.47
N THR A 24 -28.18 13.81 -68.84
CA THR A 24 -27.35 13.08 -69.82
C THR A 24 -26.14 13.88 -70.30
N SER A 25 -25.14 13.12 -70.79
CA SER A 25 -23.97 13.53 -71.58
C SER A 25 -22.69 13.91 -70.82
N SER A 26 -21.74 12.97 -70.91
CA SER A 26 -20.31 13.15 -70.76
C SER A 26 -19.72 14.25 -71.66
N GLU A 27 -18.68 14.93 -71.19
CA GLU A 27 -17.27 14.66 -71.57
C GLU A 27 -16.35 15.08 -70.41
N ALA A 28 -15.07 14.67 -70.47
CA ALA A 28 -14.12 14.81 -69.35
C ALA A 28 -13.45 16.19 -69.28
N ASP A 29 -13.11 16.66 -68.07
CA ASP A 29 -11.71 17.03 -67.80
C ASP A 29 -11.34 17.00 -66.30
N ASP A 30 -10.04 16.86 -66.05
CA ASP A 30 -9.26 17.07 -64.84
C ASP A 30 -9.77 16.57 -63.46
N THR A 31 -9.10 15.51 -63.00
CA THR A 31 -9.03 15.12 -61.60
C THR A 31 -8.32 16.20 -60.75
N ILE A 32 -9.07 17.15 -60.20
CA ILE A 32 -8.57 17.99 -59.10
C ILE A 32 -8.29 17.05 -57.91
N PRO A 33 -7.04 16.92 -57.42
CA PRO A 33 -6.77 16.15 -56.23
C PRO A 33 -7.49 16.81 -55.06
N LYS A 34 -8.40 16.10 -54.39
CA LYS A 34 -9.00 16.58 -53.14
C LYS A 34 -7.84 16.94 -52.20
N PRO A 35 -7.72 18.21 -51.74
CA PRO A 35 -6.60 18.58 -50.88
C PRO A 35 -6.66 17.71 -49.61
N PRO A 36 -5.52 17.16 -49.14
CA PRO A 36 -5.51 16.23 -48.03
C PRO A 36 -6.06 16.93 -46.77
N ARG A 37 -7.30 16.58 -46.40
CA ARG A 37 -7.95 17.05 -45.16
C ARG A 37 -7.40 16.28 -43.96
N GLY A 38 -6.14 16.53 -43.64
CA GLY A 38 -5.45 15.97 -42.48
C GLY A 38 -4.05 16.53 -42.31
N LEU A 39 -3.58 16.65 -41.08
CA LEU A 39 -2.17 16.90 -40.80
C LEU A 39 -1.34 15.73 -41.38
N PRO A 40 -0.21 15.96 -42.07
CA PRO A 40 0.56 14.89 -42.71
C PRO A 40 0.95 13.72 -41.80
N VAL A 41 1.12 13.98 -40.49
CA VAL A 41 1.44 12.95 -39.49
C VAL A 41 0.25 12.01 -39.21
N ALA A 42 -0.99 12.47 -39.33
CA ALA A 42 -2.18 11.65 -39.08
C ALA A 42 -2.38 10.56 -40.16
N GLN A 43 -1.83 10.78 -41.36
CA GLN A 43 -1.89 9.84 -42.49
C GLN A 43 -0.79 8.77 -42.43
N LEU A 44 0.20 8.90 -41.55
CA LEU A 44 1.24 7.88 -41.40
C LEU A 44 0.68 6.64 -40.67
N PRO A 45 1.01 5.42 -41.13
CA PRO A 45 0.61 4.20 -40.42
C PRO A 45 1.38 4.04 -39.10
N THR A 46 0.85 3.20 -38.22
CA THR A 46 1.57 2.69 -37.05
C THR A 46 2.49 1.55 -37.49
N GLY A 47 3.71 1.50 -36.94
CA GLY A 47 4.68 0.45 -37.23
C GLY A 47 4.53 -0.77 -36.33
N LEU A 48 4.85 -1.95 -36.87
CA LEU A 48 5.01 -3.20 -36.13
C LEU A 48 6.36 -3.85 -36.49
N CYS A 49 7.22 -4.06 -35.51
CA CYS A 49 8.37 -4.93 -35.64
C CYS A 49 8.12 -6.26 -34.90
N TYR A 50 8.38 -7.37 -35.59
CA TYR A 50 8.29 -8.74 -35.08
C TYR A 50 9.19 -9.62 -35.95
N ASP A 51 9.83 -10.61 -35.33
CA ASP A 51 10.64 -11.61 -36.03
C ASP A 51 10.56 -12.94 -35.27
N ASP A 52 10.21 -14.03 -35.96
CA ASP A 52 10.02 -15.33 -35.31
C ASP A 52 11.35 -15.94 -34.86
N ARG A 53 12.49 -15.53 -35.43
CA ARG A 53 13.82 -16.02 -35.05
C ARG A 53 14.23 -15.56 -33.65
N MET A 54 13.61 -14.52 -33.11
CA MET A 54 13.74 -14.16 -31.68
C MET A 54 13.25 -15.26 -30.74
N ARG A 55 12.44 -16.21 -31.23
CA ARG A 55 11.93 -17.38 -30.49
C ARG A 55 12.98 -18.49 -30.33
N TYR A 56 14.15 -18.35 -30.94
CA TYR A 56 15.21 -19.37 -30.89
C TYR A 56 16.00 -19.37 -29.56
N HIS A 57 16.05 -18.24 -28.85
CA HIS A 57 16.43 -18.21 -27.44
C HIS A 57 15.34 -18.91 -26.62
N ALA A 58 15.64 -20.03 -26.01
CA ALA A 58 14.69 -20.87 -25.26
C ALA A 58 15.47 -21.70 -24.23
N GLU A 59 14.83 -22.00 -23.11
CA GLU A 59 15.37 -22.89 -22.07
C GLU A 59 15.73 -24.25 -22.69
N ILE A 60 16.97 -24.71 -22.48
CA ILE A 60 17.49 -25.94 -23.09
C ILE A 60 16.78 -27.17 -22.52
N ALA A 61 16.67 -27.22 -21.19
CA ALA A 61 16.03 -28.28 -20.45
C ALA A 61 14.82 -27.71 -19.71
N ALA A 62 13.68 -27.63 -20.39
CA ALA A 62 12.43 -27.23 -19.74
C ALA A 62 12.08 -28.22 -18.62
N THR A 63 12.35 -27.84 -17.38
CA THR A 63 12.24 -28.72 -16.22
C THR A 63 10.78 -29.12 -16.02
N THR A 64 10.47 -30.41 -16.01
CA THR A 64 9.07 -30.86 -15.90
C THR A 64 8.50 -30.55 -14.51
N GLY A 65 7.45 -29.73 -14.45
CA GLY A 65 6.73 -29.43 -13.20
C GLY A 65 6.80 -27.95 -12.84
N GLU A 66 7.13 -27.65 -11.58
CA GLU A 66 7.13 -26.30 -11.00
C GLU A 66 8.36 -25.45 -11.41
N ASN A 67 9.35 -26.05 -12.08
CA ASN A 67 10.63 -25.43 -12.45
C ASN A 67 10.70 -25.04 -13.95
N VAL A 68 9.57 -24.75 -14.60
CA VAL A 68 9.58 -24.19 -15.98
C VAL A 68 9.84 -22.69 -15.90
N HIS A 69 10.82 -22.20 -16.63
CA HIS A 69 11.16 -20.78 -16.63
C HIS A 69 10.00 -19.91 -17.19
N PRO A 70 9.64 -18.77 -16.55
CA PRO A 70 8.45 -18.00 -16.92
C PRO A 70 8.60 -17.25 -18.25
N GLU A 71 9.82 -16.82 -18.61
CA GLU A 71 10.09 -16.24 -19.93
C GLU A 71 10.11 -17.34 -21.01
N ASP A 72 9.09 -17.31 -21.88
CA ASP A 72 8.80 -18.36 -22.86
C ASP A 72 8.79 -17.81 -24.32
N PRO A 73 9.41 -18.50 -25.30
CA PRO A 73 9.36 -18.14 -26.72
C PRO A 73 7.97 -17.90 -27.33
N ARG A 74 6.92 -18.47 -26.74
CA ARG A 74 5.52 -18.34 -27.17
C ARG A 74 4.92 -16.98 -26.80
N ARG A 75 5.53 -16.19 -25.90
CA ARG A 75 5.06 -14.85 -25.50
C ARG A 75 4.85 -13.93 -26.71
N ILE A 76 5.90 -13.73 -27.53
CA ILE A 76 5.81 -12.90 -28.74
C ILE A 76 4.92 -13.49 -29.83
N TYR A 77 4.82 -14.83 -29.90
CA TYR A 77 3.93 -15.51 -30.84
C TYR A 77 2.45 -15.25 -30.52
N TYR A 78 2.04 -15.35 -29.25
CA TYR A 78 0.65 -15.10 -28.87
C TYR A 78 0.24 -13.63 -29.07
N ILE A 79 1.14 -12.68 -28.81
CA ILE A 79 0.91 -11.26 -29.14
C ILE A 79 0.72 -11.08 -30.65
N TYR A 80 1.67 -11.55 -31.47
CA TYR A 80 1.57 -11.42 -32.93
C TYR A 80 0.29 -12.07 -33.47
N LYS A 81 -0.02 -13.27 -32.98
CA LYS A 81 -1.25 -13.99 -33.31
C LYS A 81 -2.51 -13.18 -32.97
N GLU A 82 -2.59 -12.60 -31.78
CA GLU A 82 -3.74 -11.78 -31.36
C GLU A 82 -3.89 -10.51 -32.23
N LEU A 83 -2.78 -9.89 -32.66
CA LEU A 83 -2.82 -8.75 -33.59
C LEU A 83 -3.32 -9.17 -34.99
N CYS A 84 -2.94 -10.37 -35.46
CA CYS A 84 -3.45 -10.96 -36.71
C CYS A 84 -4.93 -11.36 -36.62
N GLU A 85 -5.35 -12.02 -35.53
CA GLU A 85 -6.76 -12.39 -35.28
C GLU A 85 -7.66 -11.15 -35.12
N ALA A 86 -7.12 -10.03 -34.61
CA ALA A 86 -7.79 -8.74 -34.58
C ALA A 86 -7.80 -8.00 -35.94
N GLY A 87 -7.19 -8.58 -37.00
CA GLY A 87 -7.16 -8.04 -38.35
C GLY A 87 -6.30 -6.79 -38.52
N LEU A 88 -5.32 -6.56 -37.63
CA LEU A 88 -4.48 -5.35 -37.63
C LEU A 88 -3.20 -5.49 -38.47
N VAL A 89 -2.81 -6.73 -38.80
CA VAL A 89 -1.59 -7.07 -39.55
C VAL A 89 -1.99 -7.52 -40.96
N ASP A 90 -1.19 -7.13 -41.95
CA ASP A 90 -1.26 -7.69 -43.31
C ASP A 90 -0.37 -8.95 -43.37
N ASP A 91 -0.96 -10.11 -43.09
CA ASP A 91 -0.28 -11.41 -42.98
C ASP A 91 -0.87 -12.41 -44.00
N GLU A 92 -0.05 -13.28 -44.56
CA GLU A 92 -0.46 -14.26 -45.60
C GLU A 92 -1.63 -15.16 -45.15
N TYR A 93 -1.70 -15.48 -43.85
CA TYR A 93 -2.74 -16.35 -43.29
C TYR A 93 -3.91 -15.58 -42.68
N TYR A 94 -3.74 -14.29 -42.39
CA TYR A 94 -4.72 -13.44 -41.72
C TYR A 94 -4.86 -12.12 -42.50
N PRO A 95 -5.78 -12.05 -43.48
CA PRO A 95 -5.98 -10.82 -44.25
C PRO A 95 -6.46 -9.69 -43.33
N PRO A 96 -6.00 -8.44 -43.54
CA PRO A 96 -6.31 -7.33 -42.66
C PRO A 96 -7.80 -6.95 -42.74
N MET A 97 -8.37 -6.58 -41.60
CA MET A 97 -9.78 -6.15 -41.47
C MET A 97 -9.92 -4.63 -41.35
N VAL A 98 -8.81 -3.90 -41.21
CA VAL A 98 -8.77 -2.44 -41.08
C VAL A 98 -8.29 -1.78 -42.37
N GLU A 99 -8.73 -0.53 -42.62
CA GLU A 99 -8.38 0.24 -43.83
C GLU A 99 -6.87 0.49 -43.97
N VAL A 100 -6.17 0.70 -42.84
CA VAL A 100 -4.73 0.94 -42.80
C VAL A 100 -4.10 -0.04 -41.79
N PRO A 101 -3.61 -1.21 -42.25
CA PRO A 101 -2.94 -2.17 -41.37
C PRO A 101 -1.60 -1.64 -40.85
N LEU A 102 -1.05 -2.35 -39.86
CA LEU A 102 0.25 -2.09 -39.28
C LEU A 102 1.36 -2.23 -40.34
N LYS A 103 2.20 -1.20 -40.45
CA LYS A 103 3.33 -1.20 -41.38
C LYS A 103 4.48 -2.02 -40.79
N ARG A 104 4.87 -3.10 -41.47
CA ARG A 104 6.01 -3.92 -41.07
C ARG A 104 7.28 -3.08 -40.99
N ILE A 105 8.03 -3.29 -39.91
CA ILE A 105 9.41 -2.82 -39.71
C ILE A 105 10.27 -4.07 -39.59
N ASP A 106 11.26 -4.20 -40.45
CA ASP A 106 12.13 -5.37 -40.47
C ASP A 106 13.11 -5.34 -39.30
N ALA A 107 13.25 -6.49 -38.61
CA ALA A 107 14.25 -6.66 -37.59
C ALA A 107 15.64 -6.88 -38.22
N ARG A 108 16.68 -6.38 -37.55
CA ARG A 108 18.08 -6.69 -37.85
C ARG A 108 18.83 -6.99 -36.57
N GLU A 109 20.03 -7.54 -36.70
CA GLU A 109 20.95 -7.60 -35.58
C GLU A 109 21.50 -6.19 -35.26
N ALA A 110 21.60 -5.85 -33.98
CA ALA A 110 22.41 -4.72 -33.51
C ALA A 110 23.90 -4.97 -33.83
N THR A 111 24.66 -3.92 -34.17
CA THR A 111 26.12 -4.03 -34.32
C THR A 111 26.79 -4.06 -32.95
N ARG A 112 28.07 -4.45 -32.92
CA ARG A 112 28.88 -4.41 -31.68
C ARG A 112 28.95 -2.98 -31.15
N GLU A 113 29.19 -2.03 -32.04
CA GLU A 113 29.34 -0.60 -31.75
C GLU A 113 28.05 -0.02 -31.16
N GLU A 114 26.88 -0.45 -31.63
CA GLU A 114 25.59 -0.06 -31.07
C GLU A 114 25.39 -0.60 -29.65
N CYS A 115 25.68 -1.90 -29.40
CA CYS A 115 25.61 -2.46 -28.05
C CYS A 115 26.55 -1.76 -27.06
N LEU A 116 27.75 -1.37 -27.52
CA LEU A 116 28.75 -0.66 -26.70
C LEU A 116 28.43 0.81 -26.39
N LEU A 117 27.28 1.33 -26.85
CA LEU A 117 26.76 2.62 -26.38
C LEU A 117 26.16 2.55 -24.97
N VAL A 118 25.94 1.34 -24.46
CA VAL A 118 25.39 1.06 -23.12
C VAL A 118 26.23 0.01 -22.38
N HIS A 119 26.66 -1.05 -23.06
CA HIS A 119 27.32 -2.20 -22.43
C HIS A 119 28.84 -2.10 -22.50
N THR A 120 29.55 -2.70 -21.53
CA THR A 120 31.01 -2.79 -21.59
C THR A 120 31.46 -3.77 -22.69
N PRO A 121 32.71 -3.64 -23.20
CA PRO A 121 33.32 -4.64 -24.06
C PRO A 121 33.28 -6.05 -23.46
N GLU A 122 33.51 -6.16 -22.15
CA GLU A 122 33.54 -7.42 -21.40
C GLU A 122 32.16 -8.09 -21.39
N HIS A 123 31.09 -7.33 -21.15
CA HIS A 123 29.71 -7.81 -21.21
C HIS A 123 29.35 -8.31 -22.61
N TYR A 124 29.68 -7.53 -23.65
CA TYR A 124 29.40 -7.95 -25.03
C TYR A 124 30.14 -9.25 -25.40
N GLU A 125 31.41 -9.39 -25.02
CA GLU A 125 32.18 -10.61 -25.30
C GLU A 125 31.70 -11.80 -24.43
N PHE A 126 31.23 -11.58 -23.20
CA PHE A 126 30.56 -12.59 -22.38
C PHE A 126 29.30 -13.12 -23.06
N VAL A 127 28.34 -12.26 -23.41
CA VAL A 127 27.10 -12.68 -24.09
C VAL A 127 27.41 -13.36 -25.44
N LYS A 128 28.41 -12.88 -26.18
CA LYS A 128 28.91 -13.49 -27.42
C LYS A 128 29.53 -14.88 -27.21
N SER A 129 30.09 -15.16 -26.04
CA SER A 129 30.72 -16.46 -25.74
C SER A 129 29.70 -17.60 -25.66
N THR A 130 28.45 -17.32 -25.27
CA THR A 130 27.39 -18.34 -25.11
C THR A 130 27.11 -19.10 -26.41
N ALA A 131 27.30 -18.46 -27.56
CA ALA A 131 27.10 -19.06 -28.88
C ALA A 131 28.12 -20.17 -29.22
N ASN A 132 29.19 -20.32 -28.43
CA ASN A 132 30.24 -21.33 -28.62
C ASN A 132 30.32 -22.33 -27.45
N MET A 133 29.39 -22.25 -26.49
CA MET A 133 29.29 -23.18 -25.37
C MET A 133 28.47 -24.41 -25.75
N THR A 134 28.72 -25.53 -25.07
CA THR A 134 27.88 -26.73 -25.14
C THR A 134 26.66 -26.56 -24.25
N ASP A 135 25.57 -27.26 -24.56
CA ASP A 135 24.32 -27.21 -23.81
C ASP A 135 24.51 -27.43 -22.30
N ASP A 136 25.29 -28.45 -21.91
CA ASP A 136 25.65 -28.71 -20.50
C ASP A 136 26.25 -27.47 -19.80
N LYS A 137 27.15 -26.75 -20.47
CA LYS A 137 27.79 -25.54 -19.91
C LYS A 137 26.86 -24.35 -19.84
N LEU A 138 25.86 -24.31 -20.71
CA LEU A 138 24.85 -23.25 -20.74
C LEU A 138 23.81 -23.48 -19.64
N ILE A 139 23.51 -24.74 -19.31
CA ILE A 139 22.74 -25.13 -18.13
C ILE A 139 23.54 -24.79 -16.87
N ASP A 140 24.79 -25.26 -16.73
CA ASP A 140 25.68 -24.95 -15.60
C ASP A 140 25.78 -23.43 -15.35
N LEU A 141 25.90 -22.62 -16.42
CA LEU A 141 25.95 -21.15 -16.34
C LEU A 141 24.59 -20.52 -15.97
N SER A 142 23.47 -21.15 -16.33
CA SER A 142 22.13 -20.66 -15.96
C SER A 142 21.76 -21.00 -14.51
N GLU A 143 22.36 -22.06 -13.96
CA GLU A 143 22.19 -22.50 -12.56
C GLU A 143 23.23 -21.89 -11.60
N ASP A 144 24.19 -21.11 -12.11
CA ASP A 144 25.22 -20.44 -11.30
C ASP A 144 24.59 -19.39 -10.37
N PRO A 145 24.82 -19.45 -9.03
CA PRO A 145 24.28 -18.47 -8.08
C PRO A 145 24.67 -17.01 -8.33
N GLU A 146 25.74 -16.71 -9.10
CA GLU A 146 26.08 -15.35 -9.51
C GLU A 146 25.18 -14.82 -10.64
N MET A 147 24.50 -15.71 -11.37
CA MET A 147 23.62 -15.41 -12.50
C MET A 147 22.18 -15.23 -12.04
N ASP A 148 21.79 -13.98 -11.82
CA ASP A 148 20.51 -13.64 -11.21
C ASP A 148 19.33 -13.73 -12.21
N SER A 149 18.52 -14.78 -12.06
CA SER A 149 17.25 -14.98 -12.75
C SER A 149 17.36 -14.88 -14.28
N ILE A 150 18.11 -15.80 -14.90
CA ILE A 150 18.38 -15.80 -16.34
C ILE A 150 18.74 -17.20 -16.85
N TYR A 151 18.47 -17.49 -18.13
CA TYR A 151 18.93 -18.70 -18.80
C TYR A 151 19.65 -18.41 -20.13
N PHE A 152 20.43 -19.37 -20.62
CA PHE A 152 21.15 -19.27 -21.88
C PHE A 152 20.93 -20.48 -22.79
N ASN A 153 21.04 -20.23 -24.11
CA ASN A 153 21.29 -21.26 -25.11
C ASN A 153 22.25 -20.75 -26.20
N ALA A 154 22.65 -21.63 -27.12
CA ALA A 154 23.58 -21.28 -28.21
C ALA A 154 23.07 -20.16 -29.15
N LEU A 155 21.76 -19.88 -29.16
CA LEU A 155 21.12 -18.83 -29.95
C LEU A 155 20.71 -17.60 -29.12
N SER A 156 21.06 -17.56 -27.82
CA SER A 156 20.85 -16.39 -26.94
C SER A 156 21.48 -15.13 -27.52
N PHE A 157 22.76 -15.18 -27.91
CA PHE A 157 23.49 -14.03 -28.46
C PHE A 157 22.89 -13.50 -29.78
N PHE A 158 22.48 -14.42 -30.67
CA PHE A 158 21.83 -14.05 -31.92
C PHE A 158 20.47 -13.39 -31.65
N SER A 159 19.65 -13.99 -30.77
CA SER A 159 18.31 -13.49 -30.44
C SER A 159 18.37 -12.16 -29.70
N SER A 160 19.31 -11.97 -28.77
CA SER A 160 19.47 -10.71 -28.04
C SER A 160 19.94 -9.57 -28.95
N LYS A 161 20.87 -9.83 -29.88
CA LYS A 161 21.24 -8.87 -30.93
C LYS A 161 20.05 -8.52 -31.84
N LEU A 162 19.23 -9.51 -32.20
CA LEU A 162 18.05 -9.30 -33.04
C LEU A 162 16.97 -8.49 -32.30
N SER A 163 16.76 -8.74 -31.00
CA SER A 163 15.86 -7.97 -30.12
C SER A 163 16.30 -6.50 -30.04
N ALA A 164 17.57 -6.25 -29.73
CA ALA A 164 18.12 -4.91 -29.64
C ALA A 164 18.06 -4.17 -31.00
N GLY A 165 18.40 -4.83 -32.11
CA GLY A 165 18.33 -4.23 -33.44
C GLY A 165 16.92 -3.97 -33.94
N ALA A 166 15.94 -4.80 -33.54
CA ALA A 166 14.51 -4.53 -33.77
C ALA A 166 14.01 -3.31 -32.98
N ALA A 167 14.44 -3.15 -31.72
CA ALA A 167 14.15 -1.94 -30.94
C ALA A 167 14.77 -0.68 -31.61
N ILE A 168 16.02 -0.78 -32.07
CA ILE A 168 16.72 0.30 -32.80
C ILE A 168 15.93 0.70 -34.06
N GLU A 169 15.59 -0.23 -34.96
CA GLU A 169 14.88 0.12 -36.20
C GLU A 169 13.44 0.60 -35.95
N THR A 170 12.77 0.08 -34.93
CA THR A 170 11.46 0.59 -34.49
C THR A 170 11.56 2.05 -34.07
N CYS A 171 12.52 2.38 -33.21
CA CYS A 171 12.73 3.75 -32.74
C CYS A 171 13.16 4.69 -33.89
N ARG A 172 14.14 4.27 -34.72
CA ARG A 172 14.58 5.02 -35.91
C ARG A 172 13.43 5.29 -36.87
N ALA A 173 12.52 4.34 -37.10
CA ALA A 173 11.36 4.53 -37.98
C ALA A 173 10.37 5.59 -37.45
N VAL A 174 10.17 5.66 -36.12
CA VAL A 174 9.32 6.69 -35.49
C VAL A 174 10.00 8.06 -35.51
N VAL A 175 11.27 8.15 -35.11
CA VAL A 175 12.00 9.43 -35.07
C VAL A 175 12.16 10.03 -36.46
N SER A 176 12.45 9.21 -37.48
CA SER A 176 12.50 9.62 -38.89
C SER A 176 11.14 9.77 -39.57
N ARG A 177 10.02 9.60 -38.86
CA ARG A 177 8.64 9.71 -39.36
C ARG A 177 8.31 8.82 -40.57
N LYS A 178 8.94 7.65 -40.69
CA LYS A 178 8.51 6.58 -41.62
C LYS A 178 7.16 5.97 -41.22
N VAL A 179 6.78 6.16 -39.95
CA VAL A 179 5.53 5.80 -39.26
C VAL A 179 5.20 6.92 -38.25
N LYS A 180 3.95 7.03 -37.79
CA LYS A 180 3.59 8.04 -36.76
C LYS A 180 4.15 7.66 -35.38
N ASN A 181 4.02 6.38 -35.04
CA ASN A 181 4.40 5.67 -33.82
C ASN A 181 4.57 4.18 -34.14
N ALA A 182 5.07 3.35 -33.22
CA ALA A 182 5.26 1.93 -33.47
C ALA A 182 5.28 1.06 -32.20
N ILE A 183 5.11 -0.25 -32.40
CA ILE A 183 5.31 -1.30 -31.38
C ILE A 183 6.34 -2.34 -31.88
N ALA A 184 7.25 -2.75 -30.98
CA ALA A 184 8.23 -3.80 -31.19
C ALA A 184 7.87 -5.00 -30.30
N VAL A 185 7.41 -6.08 -30.92
CA VAL A 185 7.06 -7.35 -30.26
C VAL A 185 8.32 -8.23 -30.25
N ILE A 186 9.19 -7.98 -29.27
CA ILE A 186 10.58 -8.45 -29.24
C ILE A 186 10.89 -9.33 -28.04
N ARG A 187 11.92 -10.18 -28.14
CA ARG A 187 12.53 -10.90 -27.01
C ARG A 187 13.95 -11.38 -27.37
N PRO A 188 14.85 -11.64 -26.39
CA PRO A 188 14.70 -11.45 -24.95
C PRO A 188 14.43 -9.98 -24.55
N PRO A 189 13.84 -9.76 -23.34
CA PRO A 189 13.69 -8.42 -22.77
C PRO A 189 15.05 -7.76 -22.51
N GLY A 190 15.04 -6.50 -22.09
CA GLY A 190 16.24 -5.70 -21.92
C GLY A 190 16.34 -4.83 -20.67
N HIS A 191 15.23 -4.39 -20.05
CA HIS A 191 15.29 -3.31 -19.04
C HIS A 191 16.12 -3.62 -17.78
N HIS A 192 16.28 -4.89 -17.40
CA HIS A 192 17.15 -5.34 -16.30
C HIS A 192 18.64 -5.47 -16.66
N ALA A 193 19.01 -5.55 -17.94
CA ALA A 193 20.41 -5.72 -18.34
C ALA A 193 21.21 -4.46 -17.99
N GLU A 194 22.12 -4.59 -17.03
CA GLU A 194 23.01 -3.52 -16.60
C GLU A 194 24.18 -3.33 -17.58
N VAL A 195 24.96 -2.27 -17.36
CA VAL A 195 26.12 -1.91 -18.19
C VAL A 195 27.15 -3.04 -18.31
N ASN A 196 27.26 -3.89 -17.28
CA ASN A 196 28.27 -4.96 -17.18
C ASN A 196 27.71 -6.31 -16.69
N ARG A 197 26.38 -6.50 -16.62
CA ARG A 197 25.75 -7.71 -16.06
C ARG A 197 24.45 -8.06 -16.78
N THR A 198 24.25 -9.33 -17.10
CA THR A 198 22.96 -9.89 -17.52
C THR A 198 22.19 -10.40 -16.31
N MET A 199 20.91 -10.07 -16.20
CA MET A 199 20.03 -10.50 -15.09
C MET A 199 18.56 -10.29 -15.48
N GLY A 200 17.62 -10.88 -14.74
CA GLY A 200 16.18 -10.66 -14.93
C GLY A 200 15.73 -10.94 -16.37
N PHE A 201 16.16 -12.08 -16.92
CA PHE A 201 15.93 -12.53 -18.31
C PHE A 201 16.53 -11.63 -19.41
N CYS A 202 17.25 -10.57 -19.04
CA CYS A 202 17.74 -9.53 -19.95
C CYS A 202 19.23 -9.71 -20.28
N LEU A 203 19.54 -9.83 -21.59
CA LEU A 203 20.92 -10.03 -22.08
C LEU A 203 21.55 -8.74 -22.63
N PHE A 204 20.75 -7.91 -23.31
CA PHE A 204 21.13 -6.57 -23.76
C PHE A 204 19.97 -5.61 -23.52
N ASN A 205 20.30 -4.39 -23.08
CA ASN A 205 19.29 -3.38 -22.76
C ASN A 205 18.71 -2.72 -24.03
N ASN A 206 17.71 -3.36 -24.61
CA ASN A 206 17.07 -3.00 -25.89
C ASN A 206 16.68 -1.51 -25.96
N VAL A 207 15.93 -1.03 -24.97
CA VAL A 207 15.43 0.36 -24.89
C VAL A 207 16.56 1.37 -24.72
N SER A 208 17.55 1.08 -23.87
CA SER A 208 18.69 1.99 -23.65
C SER A 208 19.59 2.08 -24.88
N ILE A 209 19.87 0.96 -25.54
CA ILE A 209 20.65 0.93 -26.79
C ILE A 209 19.91 1.72 -27.87
N ALA A 210 18.63 1.44 -28.11
CA ALA A 210 17.83 2.14 -29.12
C ALA A 210 17.76 3.66 -28.87
N SER A 211 17.69 4.08 -27.59
CA SER A 211 17.69 5.49 -27.19
C SER A 211 19.03 6.18 -27.49
N LYS A 212 20.16 5.56 -27.13
CA LYS A 212 21.51 6.09 -27.45
C LYS A 212 21.76 6.16 -28.95
N VAL A 213 21.36 5.13 -29.71
CA VAL A 213 21.46 5.12 -31.18
C VAL A 213 20.66 6.27 -31.77
N CYS A 214 19.41 6.49 -31.35
CA CYS A 214 18.59 7.61 -31.84
C CYS A 214 19.16 8.99 -31.46
N GLN A 215 19.77 9.16 -30.27
CA GLN A 215 20.47 10.39 -29.92
C GLN A 215 21.66 10.66 -30.86
N ASN A 216 22.44 9.62 -31.18
CA ASN A 216 23.60 9.73 -32.07
C ASN A 216 23.21 10.00 -33.53
N ASP A 217 22.17 9.31 -34.04
CA ASP A 217 21.71 9.41 -35.43
C ASP A 217 21.04 10.76 -35.76
N PHE A 218 20.25 11.30 -34.82
CA PHE A 218 19.35 12.42 -35.07
C PHE A 218 19.71 13.71 -34.33
N GLY A 219 20.65 13.67 -33.38
CA GLY A 219 21.14 14.84 -32.65
C GLY A 219 20.00 15.64 -32.00
N GLU A 220 19.93 16.95 -32.28
CA GLU A 220 18.85 17.84 -31.78
C GLU A 220 17.43 17.40 -32.21
N GLY A 221 17.27 16.57 -33.25
CA GLY A 221 15.96 16.00 -33.63
C GLY A 221 15.42 14.94 -32.66
N CYS A 222 16.28 14.43 -31.77
CA CYS A 222 15.97 13.41 -30.77
C CYS A 222 16.80 13.61 -29.48
N ARG A 223 17.09 14.86 -29.08
CA ARG A 223 18.01 15.11 -27.96
C ARG A 223 17.42 14.62 -26.64
N LYS A 224 16.19 15.01 -26.30
CA LYS A 224 15.53 14.62 -25.06
C LYS A 224 14.65 13.39 -25.25
N ILE A 225 14.98 12.29 -24.58
CA ILE A 225 14.19 11.07 -24.60
C ILE A 225 13.52 10.86 -23.24
N LEU A 226 12.22 10.58 -23.26
CA LEU A 226 11.50 10.06 -22.11
C LEU A 226 11.41 8.53 -22.25
N ILE A 227 11.89 7.80 -21.27
CA ILE A 227 11.64 6.38 -21.10
C ILE A 227 10.60 6.22 -19.98
N VAL A 228 9.45 5.64 -20.30
CA VAL A 228 8.47 5.21 -19.29
C VAL A 228 8.54 3.69 -19.20
N ASP A 229 8.81 3.18 -18.01
CA ASP A 229 8.79 1.76 -17.70
C ASP A 229 7.54 1.46 -16.85
N TRP A 230 6.64 0.64 -17.41
CA TRP A 230 5.43 0.18 -16.74
C TRP A 230 5.43 -1.34 -16.51
N ASP A 231 6.56 -2.00 -16.73
CA ASP A 231 6.80 -3.35 -16.23
C ASP A 231 6.62 -3.37 -14.70
N VAL A 232 6.18 -4.50 -14.15
CA VAL A 232 5.96 -4.61 -12.71
C VAL A 232 7.28 -4.61 -11.93
N HIS A 233 8.41 -4.85 -12.59
CA HIS A 233 9.75 -4.82 -11.99
C HIS A 233 10.47 -3.50 -12.27
N HIS A 234 11.41 -3.16 -11.39
CA HIS A 234 12.28 -2.00 -11.62
C HIS A 234 13.32 -2.33 -12.70
N GLY A 235 13.30 -1.62 -13.83
CA GLY A 235 14.36 -1.63 -14.84
C GLY A 235 15.66 -0.97 -14.36
N ASN A 236 16.33 -1.59 -13.38
CA ASN A 236 17.62 -1.20 -12.80
C ASN A 236 18.69 -0.93 -13.87
N GLY A 237 18.74 -1.74 -14.94
CA GLY A 237 19.63 -1.55 -16.07
C GLY A 237 19.35 -0.24 -16.84
N CYS A 238 18.08 0.07 -17.10
CA CYS A 238 17.66 1.34 -17.72
C CYS A 238 17.99 2.54 -16.82
N GLN A 239 17.73 2.46 -15.51
CA GLN A 239 18.10 3.49 -14.54
C GLN A 239 19.61 3.76 -14.56
N LYS A 240 20.44 2.72 -14.46
CA LYS A 240 21.91 2.83 -14.43
C LYS A 240 22.49 3.39 -15.74
N ALA A 241 21.94 3.02 -16.90
CA ALA A 241 22.40 3.48 -18.21
C ALA A 241 22.27 5.01 -18.44
N PHE A 242 21.46 5.71 -17.63
CA PHE A 242 21.16 7.13 -17.79
C PHE A 242 21.25 7.96 -16.49
N TYR A 243 21.75 7.39 -15.40
CA TYR A 243 21.65 7.99 -14.06
C TYR A 243 22.28 9.38 -13.91
N ASP A 244 23.28 9.71 -14.75
CA ASP A 244 23.97 11.00 -14.80
C ASP A 244 23.56 11.90 -15.98
N ASN A 245 22.61 11.46 -16.82
CA ASN A 245 22.31 12.07 -18.12
C ASN A 245 21.12 13.07 -18.05
N PRO A 246 21.33 14.39 -18.26
CA PRO A 246 20.26 15.38 -18.22
C PRO A 246 19.24 15.26 -19.36
N ASN A 247 19.58 14.55 -20.44
CA ASN A 247 18.78 14.46 -21.66
C ASN A 247 17.97 13.16 -21.78
N VAL A 248 18.07 12.24 -20.83
CA VAL A 248 17.19 11.06 -20.77
C VAL A 248 16.49 11.06 -19.43
N LEU A 249 15.15 11.09 -19.46
CA LEU A 249 14.30 11.01 -18.29
C LEU A 249 13.78 9.58 -18.19
N TYR A 250 14.12 8.88 -17.12
CA TYR A 250 13.58 7.56 -16.80
C TYR A 250 12.49 7.68 -15.72
N ILE A 251 11.32 7.11 -15.98
CA ILE A 251 10.21 7.01 -15.03
C ILE A 251 9.76 5.55 -14.94
N SER A 252 9.74 4.95 -13.75
CA SER A 252 9.36 3.54 -13.53
C SER A 252 8.23 3.40 -12.52
N LEU A 253 7.25 2.52 -12.80
CA LEU A 253 6.11 2.21 -11.92
C LEU A 253 6.07 0.70 -11.58
N HIS A 254 6.80 0.31 -10.54
CA HIS A 254 7.10 -1.08 -10.23
C HIS A 254 6.70 -1.47 -8.80
N VAL A 255 6.50 -2.77 -8.54
CA VAL A 255 6.37 -3.29 -7.18
C VAL A 255 7.74 -3.31 -6.52
N HIS A 256 7.83 -2.77 -5.31
CA HIS A 256 9.08 -2.65 -4.56
C HIS A 256 9.03 -3.41 -3.23
N MET A 257 7.89 -3.33 -2.51
CA MET A 257 7.69 -3.98 -1.21
C MET A 257 8.86 -3.75 -0.22
N ASN A 258 9.35 -2.51 -0.13
CA ASN A 258 10.53 -2.12 0.66
C ASN A 258 11.81 -2.90 0.29
N GLY A 259 12.04 -3.14 -0.99
CA GLY A 259 13.21 -3.86 -1.49
C GLY A 259 13.14 -5.37 -1.35
N MET A 260 11.96 -5.93 -1.04
CA MET A 260 11.69 -7.37 -0.94
C MET A 260 11.15 -7.99 -2.24
N PHE A 261 10.81 -7.17 -3.24
CA PHE A 261 10.38 -7.65 -4.57
C PHE A 261 11.51 -7.48 -5.60
N TYR A 262 11.59 -8.40 -6.55
CA TYR A 262 12.65 -8.47 -7.56
C TYR A 262 12.80 -7.13 -8.34
N PRO A 263 14.03 -6.60 -8.57
CA PRO A 263 15.36 -7.19 -8.32
C PRO A 263 15.87 -7.17 -6.87
N SER A 264 15.04 -6.73 -5.90
CA SER A 264 15.38 -6.55 -4.49
C SER A 264 16.40 -5.43 -4.22
N GLY A 265 16.51 -5.02 -2.95
CA GLY A 265 17.35 -3.88 -2.55
C GLY A 265 16.67 -2.52 -2.73
N ASN A 266 17.42 -1.44 -2.55
CA ASN A 266 16.88 -0.07 -2.43
C ASN A 266 16.99 0.79 -3.70
N GLU A 267 17.70 0.34 -4.75
CA GLU A 267 17.92 1.16 -5.96
C GLU A 267 16.62 1.58 -6.68
N GLY A 268 15.54 0.80 -6.51
CA GLY A 268 14.20 1.12 -7.01
C GLY A 268 13.42 2.11 -6.14
N ASP A 269 13.92 2.54 -4.99
CA ASP A 269 13.17 3.44 -4.12
C ASP A 269 13.00 4.86 -4.72
N MET A 270 12.09 5.63 -4.12
CA MET A 270 11.72 6.98 -4.59
C MET A 270 12.78 8.06 -4.36
N TYR A 271 13.85 7.78 -3.59
CA TYR A 271 14.91 8.72 -3.27
C TYR A 271 16.03 8.71 -4.32
N HIS A 272 16.16 7.63 -5.09
CA HIS A 272 17.09 7.49 -6.21
C HIS A 272 16.70 8.39 -7.40
N CYS A 273 17.13 9.66 -7.35
CA CYS A 273 16.71 10.70 -8.29
C CYS A 273 17.71 10.99 -9.43
N GLY A 274 18.77 10.19 -9.59
CA GLY A 274 19.88 10.48 -10.50
C GLY A 274 21.05 11.20 -9.81
N THR A 275 22.13 11.45 -10.54
CA THR A 275 23.35 12.09 -10.02
C THR A 275 23.90 13.14 -10.99
N GLY A 276 24.79 14.02 -10.50
CA GLY A 276 25.45 15.04 -11.32
C GLY A 276 24.47 15.87 -12.15
N ALA A 277 24.64 15.86 -13.48
CA ALA A 277 23.74 16.58 -14.40
C ALA A 277 22.38 15.86 -14.59
N GLY A 278 22.30 14.56 -14.36
CA GLY A 278 21.08 13.74 -14.39
C GLY A 278 20.22 13.84 -13.13
N LEU A 279 20.62 14.63 -12.13
CA LEU A 279 19.85 14.80 -10.89
C LEU A 279 18.44 15.36 -11.21
N GLY A 280 17.43 14.66 -10.70
CA GLY A 280 16.02 14.88 -11.01
C GLY A 280 15.55 14.27 -12.34
N LYS A 281 16.36 13.46 -13.03
CA LYS A 281 15.96 12.75 -14.28
C LYS A 281 15.74 11.25 -14.11
N ASN A 282 15.82 10.76 -12.87
CA ASN A 282 15.30 9.46 -12.48
C ASN A 282 14.07 9.63 -11.57
N VAL A 283 12.97 8.94 -11.87
CA VAL A 283 11.71 9.02 -11.11
C VAL A 283 11.14 7.61 -10.89
N ASN A 284 11.38 7.08 -9.70
CA ASN A 284 10.77 5.80 -9.28
C ASN A 284 9.43 6.04 -8.58
N ILE A 285 8.43 5.21 -8.91
CA ILE A 285 7.14 5.11 -8.23
C ILE A 285 7.03 3.70 -7.62
N PRO A 286 7.66 3.45 -6.45
CA PRO A 286 7.78 2.13 -5.86
C PRO A 286 6.49 1.73 -5.12
N TRP A 287 5.70 0.82 -5.70
CA TRP A 287 4.51 0.30 -5.04
C TRP A 287 4.88 -0.53 -3.80
N PRO A 288 4.34 -0.22 -2.61
CA PRO A 288 4.70 -0.90 -1.36
C PRO A 288 4.06 -2.29 -1.23
N THR A 289 3.10 -2.63 -2.10
CA THR A 289 2.38 -3.91 -2.11
C THR A 289 2.04 -4.32 -3.53
N LYS A 290 1.88 -5.64 -3.76
CA LYS A 290 1.15 -6.18 -4.92
C LYS A 290 -0.34 -5.78 -4.89
N GLY A 291 -1.06 -6.06 -5.98
CA GLY A 291 -2.50 -5.83 -6.09
C GLY A 291 -2.91 -4.41 -6.49
N MET A 292 -1.98 -3.60 -6.98
CA MET A 292 -2.29 -2.30 -7.60
C MET A 292 -3.08 -2.49 -8.90
N GLY A 293 -4.02 -1.60 -9.20
CA GLY A 293 -4.87 -1.68 -10.39
C GLY A 293 -5.04 -0.36 -11.13
N ASP A 294 -6.04 -0.31 -12.01
CA ASP A 294 -6.33 0.81 -12.92
C ASP A 294 -6.31 2.19 -12.23
N GLY A 295 -7.00 2.31 -11.09
CA GLY A 295 -7.07 3.56 -10.33
C GLY A 295 -5.72 4.04 -9.81
N ASP A 296 -4.86 3.12 -9.38
CA ASP A 296 -3.53 3.42 -8.83
C ASP A 296 -2.58 3.93 -9.92
N TYR A 297 -2.51 3.20 -11.04
CA TYR A 297 -1.70 3.58 -12.21
C TYR A 297 -2.18 4.89 -12.83
N MET A 298 -3.49 5.09 -12.99
CA MET A 298 -4.05 6.36 -13.47
C MET A 298 -3.75 7.53 -12.54
N TYR A 299 -3.83 7.33 -11.22
CA TYR A 299 -3.50 8.36 -10.24
C TYR A 299 -2.02 8.77 -10.32
N ALA A 300 -1.10 7.81 -10.39
CA ALA A 300 0.33 8.08 -10.62
C ALA A 300 0.58 8.78 -11.96
N PHE A 301 -0.08 8.37 -13.05
CA PHE A 301 0.04 9.00 -14.35
C PHE A 301 -0.40 10.47 -14.32
N GLN A 302 -1.52 10.77 -13.69
CA GLN A 302 -2.08 12.12 -13.60
C GLN A 302 -1.30 13.06 -12.66
N HIS A 303 -0.72 12.52 -11.58
CA HIS A 303 -0.10 13.34 -10.51
C HIS A 303 1.43 13.37 -10.52
N VAL A 304 2.10 12.45 -11.25
CA VAL A 304 3.56 12.37 -11.35
C VAL A 304 4.01 12.28 -12.80
N VAL A 305 3.64 11.20 -13.52
CA VAL A 305 4.23 10.88 -14.84
C VAL A 305 3.97 11.99 -15.85
N MET A 306 2.71 12.35 -16.09
CA MET A 306 2.35 13.33 -17.11
C MET A 306 2.75 14.77 -16.77
N PRO A 307 2.62 15.28 -15.52
CA PRO A 307 3.17 16.58 -15.14
C PRO A 307 4.68 16.69 -15.41
N ILE A 308 5.46 15.71 -14.95
CA ILE A 308 6.93 15.66 -15.13
C ILE A 308 7.29 15.53 -16.61
N ALA A 309 6.65 14.61 -17.34
CA ALA A 309 6.89 14.40 -18.76
C ALA A 309 6.55 15.64 -19.61
N THR A 310 5.48 16.36 -19.27
CA THR A 310 5.10 17.60 -19.95
C THR A 310 6.09 18.73 -19.68
N GLU A 311 6.58 18.87 -18.44
CA GLU A 311 7.63 19.84 -18.09
C GLU A 311 8.98 19.50 -18.74
N PHE A 312 9.33 18.22 -18.83
CA PHE A 312 10.52 17.76 -19.53
C PHE A 312 10.43 18.03 -21.04
N ASN A 313 9.23 17.96 -21.61
CA ASN A 313 8.93 18.21 -23.03
C ASN A 313 9.83 17.38 -23.96
N PRO A 314 9.74 16.03 -23.96
CA PRO A 314 10.63 15.16 -24.71
C PRO A 314 10.47 15.29 -26.23
N ASP A 315 11.57 15.07 -26.94
CA ASP A 315 11.60 14.98 -28.40
C ASP A 315 11.17 13.58 -28.87
N PHE A 316 11.26 12.56 -28.02
CA PHE A 316 10.87 11.18 -28.30
C PHE A 316 10.46 10.46 -27.01
N VAL A 317 9.44 9.60 -27.08
CA VAL A 317 9.01 8.73 -25.99
C VAL A 317 9.28 7.27 -26.35
N VAL A 318 9.96 6.55 -25.48
CA VAL A 318 10.07 5.08 -25.52
C VAL A 318 9.33 4.52 -24.31
N VAL A 319 8.59 3.43 -24.51
CA VAL A 319 7.95 2.69 -23.42
C VAL A 319 8.63 1.33 -23.31
N ALA A 320 9.26 1.08 -22.16
CA ALA A 320 9.64 -0.25 -21.70
C ALA A 320 8.35 -0.91 -21.21
N SER A 321 7.83 -1.84 -22.02
CA SER A 321 6.44 -2.27 -21.94
C SER A 321 6.32 -3.71 -21.47
N GLY A 322 6.49 -3.91 -20.17
CA GLY A 322 6.04 -5.12 -19.50
C GLY A 322 4.52 -5.21 -19.40
N PHE A 323 4.00 -6.43 -19.38
CA PHE A 323 2.58 -6.72 -19.17
C PHE A 323 2.34 -7.71 -18.01
N ASP A 324 3.28 -7.78 -17.06
CA ASP A 324 3.20 -8.55 -15.81
C ASP A 324 2.54 -7.77 -14.66
N ALA A 325 2.36 -6.45 -14.79
CA ALA A 325 1.43 -5.73 -13.93
C ALA A 325 -0.06 -6.02 -14.29
N ALA A 326 -0.31 -6.75 -15.38
CA ALA A 326 -1.64 -6.99 -15.91
C ALA A 326 -2.46 -7.99 -15.09
N ALA A 327 -3.77 -7.77 -15.01
CA ALA A 327 -4.70 -8.65 -14.32
C ALA A 327 -4.65 -10.09 -14.89
N GLY A 328 -4.19 -11.03 -14.05
CA GLY A 328 -4.01 -12.44 -14.40
C GLY A 328 -2.55 -12.88 -14.52
N ASP A 329 -1.59 -11.97 -14.43
CA ASP A 329 -0.18 -12.33 -14.25
C ASP A 329 0.13 -12.60 -12.76
N GLU A 330 0.53 -13.82 -12.44
CA GLU A 330 0.75 -14.27 -11.06
C GLU A 330 2.11 -13.81 -10.51
N LEU A 331 3.09 -13.55 -11.39
CA LEU A 331 4.45 -13.17 -11.02
C LEU A 331 4.47 -11.71 -10.55
N GLY A 332 3.86 -10.79 -11.32
CA GLY A 332 3.65 -9.42 -10.88
C GLY A 332 2.54 -9.28 -9.83
N GLY A 333 1.44 -10.03 -9.97
CA GLY A 333 0.33 -10.04 -9.01
C GLY A 333 -0.38 -8.70 -8.85
N CYS A 334 -0.43 -7.90 -9.90
CA CYS A 334 -1.22 -6.67 -9.99
C CYS A 334 -2.48 -6.89 -10.85
N PHE A 335 -3.33 -5.87 -10.93
CA PHE A 335 -4.65 -5.92 -11.56
C PHE A 335 -4.86 -4.82 -12.60
N VAL A 336 -3.79 -4.44 -13.33
CA VAL A 336 -3.89 -3.47 -14.43
C VAL A 336 -4.65 -4.09 -15.60
N SER A 337 -5.72 -3.44 -16.06
CA SER A 337 -6.55 -3.94 -17.15
C SER A 337 -5.99 -3.54 -18.53
N PRO A 338 -6.29 -4.28 -19.62
CA PRO A 338 -5.95 -3.85 -20.98
C PRO A 338 -6.44 -2.42 -21.32
N PRO A 339 -7.67 -1.99 -20.93
CA PRO A 339 -8.07 -0.59 -21.00
C PRO A 339 -7.12 0.38 -20.30
N CYS A 340 -6.55 0.05 -19.14
CA CYS A 340 -5.60 0.93 -18.44
C CYS A 340 -4.30 1.13 -19.24
N TYR A 341 -3.74 0.08 -19.84
CA TYR A 341 -2.60 0.22 -20.78
C TYR A 341 -2.95 1.08 -22.00
N ALA A 342 -4.17 0.99 -22.52
CA ALA A 342 -4.67 1.89 -23.55
C ALA A 342 -4.74 3.36 -23.06
N HIS A 343 -5.25 3.64 -21.86
CA HIS A 343 -5.25 5.00 -21.30
C HIS A 343 -3.83 5.55 -21.09
N MET A 344 -2.92 4.77 -20.51
CA MET A 344 -1.50 5.17 -20.35
C MET A 344 -0.86 5.51 -21.70
N THR A 345 -1.06 4.66 -22.72
CA THR A 345 -0.61 4.91 -24.11
C THR A 345 -1.21 6.19 -24.68
N HIS A 346 -2.51 6.42 -24.47
CA HIS A 346 -3.21 7.60 -24.97
C HIS A 346 -2.68 8.89 -24.37
N MET A 347 -2.39 8.91 -23.06
CA MET A 347 -1.77 10.05 -22.39
C MET A 347 -0.37 10.33 -22.96
N LEU A 348 0.49 9.32 -23.08
CA LEU A 348 1.85 9.50 -23.60
C LEU A 348 1.89 9.96 -25.08
N LYS A 349 0.90 9.57 -25.90
CA LYS A 349 0.76 10.03 -27.29
C LYS A 349 0.61 11.55 -27.44
N SER A 350 0.26 12.30 -26.40
CA SER A 350 0.19 13.78 -26.48
C SER A 350 1.58 14.44 -26.49
N LEU A 351 2.62 13.72 -26.06
CA LEU A 351 4.00 14.20 -25.97
C LEU A 351 4.75 14.01 -27.29
N ALA A 352 5.90 14.66 -27.46
CA ALA A 352 6.82 14.47 -28.60
C ALA A 352 6.19 14.58 -30.01
N GLY A 353 5.03 15.25 -30.14
CA GLY A 353 4.22 15.25 -31.36
C GLY A 353 3.78 13.84 -31.78
N GLY A 354 3.47 12.97 -30.83
CA GLY A 354 3.10 11.57 -31.06
C GLY A 354 4.26 10.63 -31.43
N LYS A 355 5.53 11.06 -31.36
CA LYS A 355 6.68 10.16 -31.51
C LYS A 355 6.80 9.26 -30.28
N ILE A 356 6.12 8.11 -30.33
CA ILE A 356 6.17 7.05 -29.32
C ILE A 356 6.55 5.71 -29.95
N ALA A 357 7.48 5.00 -29.33
CA ALA A 357 7.79 3.60 -29.62
C ALA A 357 7.54 2.76 -28.35
N VAL A 358 6.83 1.64 -28.49
CA VAL A 358 6.55 0.70 -27.41
C VAL A 358 7.38 -0.56 -27.64
N CYS A 359 8.27 -0.90 -26.71
CA CYS A 359 9.15 -2.08 -26.80
C CYS A 359 8.75 -3.09 -25.74
N LEU A 360 8.52 -4.34 -26.13
CA LEU A 360 8.10 -5.40 -25.20
C LEU A 360 9.19 -5.75 -24.18
N GLU A 361 8.82 -5.86 -22.90
CA GLU A 361 9.68 -6.33 -21.80
C GLU A 361 9.07 -7.60 -21.16
N GLY A 362 8.61 -7.58 -19.91
CA GLY A 362 8.00 -8.69 -19.16
C GLY A 362 6.52 -9.00 -19.48
N GLY A 363 5.88 -9.80 -18.62
CA GLY A 363 4.53 -10.35 -18.80
C GLY A 363 4.51 -11.80 -19.26
N TYR A 364 3.93 -12.68 -18.45
CA TYR A 364 4.11 -14.14 -18.51
C TYR A 364 2.79 -14.90 -18.67
N ASN A 365 1.64 -14.29 -18.31
CA ASN A 365 0.33 -14.82 -18.70
C ASN A 365 0.01 -14.53 -20.18
N PHE A 366 0.01 -15.56 -21.04
CA PHE A 366 -0.23 -15.43 -22.50
C PHE A 366 -1.54 -14.70 -22.88
N ARG A 367 -2.60 -14.78 -22.07
CA ARG A 367 -3.85 -14.05 -22.35
C ARG A 367 -3.75 -12.59 -21.92
N ALA A 368 -3.19 -12.31 -20.75
CA ALA A 368 -3.05 -10.95 -20.23
C ALA A 368 -2.11 -10.11 -21.10
N ILE A 369 -0.96 -10.65 -21.48
CA ILE A 369 0.01 -9.99 -22.36
C ILE A 369 -0.59 -9.69 -23.75
N SER A 370 -1.27 -10.67 -24.37
CA SER A 370 -1.81 -10.50 -25.72
C SER A 370 -2.95 -9.47 -25.76
N LYS A 371 -3.89 -9.52 -24.81
CA LYS A 371 -4.98 -8.53 -24.75
C LYS A 371 -4.47 -7.12 -24.41
N SER A 372 -3.46 -7.00 -23.55
CA SER A 372 -2.87 -5.70 -23.19
C SER A 372 -2.07 -5.10 -24.35
N ALA A 373 -1.24 -5.90 -25.03
CA ALA A 373 -0.54 -5.49 -26.24
C ALA A 373 -1.50 -5.09 -27.38
N LEU A 374 -2.62 -5.80 -27.55
CA LEU A 374 -3.68 -5.42 -28.49
C LEU A 374 -4.30 -4.05 -28.14
N ALA A 375 -4.63 -3.81 -26.87
CA ALA A 375 -5.22 -2.55 -26.41
C ALA A 375 -4.26 -1.35 -26.61
N VAL A 376 -2.97 -1.53 -26.33
CA VAL A 376 -1.91 -0.57 -26.66
C VAL A 376 -1.85 -0.33 -28.17
N THR A 377 -1.83 -1.39 -28.98
CA THR A 377 -1.70 -1.30 -30.44
C THR A 377 -2.87 -0.57 -31.10
N ARG A 378 -4.11 -0.89 -30.72
CA ARG A 378 -5.32 -0.16 -31.14
C ARG A 378 -5.24 1.32 -30.80
N THR A 379 -4.78 1.63 -29.58
CA THR A 379 -4.57 3.03 -29.16
C THR A 379 -3.50 3.71 -29.99
N LEU A 380 -2.38 3.06 -30.32
CA LEU A 380 -1.35 3.60 -31.21
C LEU A 380 -1.92 3.93 -32.60
N MET A 381 -2.70 3.01 -33.17
CA MET A 381 -3.36 3.16 -34.48
C MET A 381 -4.36 4.33 -34.50
N GLY A 382 -5.05 4.58 -33.38
CA GLY A 382 -5.89 5.77 -33.20
C GLY A 382 -7.24 5.52 -32.56
N GLU A 383 -7.56 4.27 -32.19
CA GLU A 383 -8.80 3.94 -31.50
C GLU A 383 -8.84 4.58 -30.10
N PRO A 384 -10.02 5.02 -29.64
CA PRO A 384 -10.19 5.53 -28.28
C PRO A 384 -10.06 4.37 -27.27
N PRO A 385 -9.37 4.56 -26.13
CA PRO A 385 -9.35 3.57 -25.06
C PRO A 385 -10.75 3.22 -24.53
N ASP A 386 -10.94 1.95 -24.20
CA ASP A 386 -12.14 1.46 -23.51
C ASP A 386 -12.32 2.12 -22.13
N ARG A 387 -13.54 2.05 -21.57
CA ARG A 387 -13.82 2.61 -20.24
C ARG A 387 -13.15 1.80 -19.14
N LEU A 388 -12.49 2.49 -18.20
CA LEU A 388 -12.00 1.89 -16.96
C LEU A 388 -13.17 1.53 -16.04
N HIS A 389 -13.06 0.38 -15.36
CA HIS A 389 -14.09 -0.09 -14.42
C HIS A 389 -13.85 0.39 -12.98
N ALA A 390 -12.60 0.58 -12.58
CA ALA A 390 -12.22 1.06 -11.26
C ALA A 390 -11.24 2.24 -11.40
N THR A 391 -11.67 3.44 -11.03
CA THR A 391 -10.89 4.68 -11.21
C THR A 391 -10.42 5.32 -9.90
N ALA A 392 -10.85 4.79 -8.75
CA ALA A 392 -10.39 5.24 -7.45
C ALA A 392 -9.07 4.55 -7.10
N ALA A 393 -8.03 5.32 -6.81
CA ALA A 393 -6.78 4.80 -6.26
C ALA A 393 -6.98 4.30 -4.83
N THR A 394 -6.21 3.27 -4.47
CA THR A 394 -6.06 2.79 -3.09
C THR A 394 -5.37 3.83 -2.22
N ILE A 395 -5.62 3.79 -0.91
CA ILE A 395 -4.93 4.65 0.07
C ILE A 395 -3.41 4.45 -0.01
N SER A 396 -2.96 3.21 -0.25
CA SER A 396 -1.56 2.84 -0.42
C SER A 396 -0.90 3.54 -1.61
N ALA A 397 -1.56 3.57 -2.77
CA ALA A 397 -1.07 4.27 -3.94
C ALA A 397 -1.12 5.79 -3.77
N VAL A 398 -2.15 6.34 -3.13
CA VAL A 398 -2.25 7.78 -2.83
C VAL A 398 -1.11 8.25 -1.93
N ASP A 399 -0.82 7.50 -0.85
CA ASP A 399 0.32 7.77 0.04
C ASP A 399 1.66 7.67 -0.71
N THR A 400 1.89 6.59 -1.44
CA THR A 400 3.10 6.38 -2.26
C THR A 400 3.32 7.53 -3.25
N VAL A 401 2.29 7.90 -4.01
CA VAL A 401 2.35 9.00 -4.99
C VAL A 401 2.59 10.35 -4.30
N ASN A 402 2.02 10.59 -3.12
CA ASN A 402 2.29 11.81 -2.35
C ASN A 402 3.73 11.86 -1.83
N LYS A 403 4.30 10.74 -1.38
CA LYS A 403 5.71 10.64 -0.97
C LYS A 403 6.65 10.88 -2.16
N VAL A 404 6.40 10.25 -3.30
CA VAL A 404 7.12 10.50 -4.56
C VAL A 404 7.04 11.99 -4.96
N ARG A 405 5.84 12.59 -4.93
CA ARG A 405 5.66 14.03 -5.20
C ARG A 405 6.50 14.90 -4.27
N ASN A 406 6.53 14.60 -2.97
CA ASN A 406 7.32 15.37 -2.01
C ASN A 406 8.82 15.34 -2.35
N VAL A 407 9.37 14.18 -2.73
CA VAL A 407 10.77 14.06 -3.20
C VAL A 407 10.97 14.82 -4.51
N GLN A 408 10.14 14.56 -5.52
CA GLN A 408 10.27 15.11 -6.87
C GLN A 408 9.97 16.62 -6.96
N SER A 409 9.27 17.19 -5.97
CA SER A 409 8.97 18.62 -5.88
C SER A 409 10.22 19.52 -5.90
N ARG A 410 11.36 18.97 -5.48
CA ARG A 410 12.69 19.61 -5.47
C ARG A 410 13.24 19.87 -6.87
N TYR A 411 12.90 19.01 -7.83
CA TYR A 411 13.48 18.99 -9.17
C TYR A 411 12.53 19.50 -10.27
N TRP A 412 11.22 19.34 -10.07
CA TRP A 412 10.19 19.62 -11.08
C TRP A 412 9.24 20.73 -10.63
N LYS A 413 9.11 21.80 -11.40
CA LYS A 413 8.26 22.97 -11.08
C LYS A 413 6.78 22.59 -11.00
N SER A 414 6.33 21.69 -11.86
CA SER A 414 4.98 21.14 -11.94
C SER A 414 4.54 20.35 -10.71
N ILE A 415 5.47 19.82 -9.91
CA ILE A 415 5.17 18.97 -8.76
C ILE A 415 5.07 19.77 -7.47
N TYR A 416 3.95 19.61 -6.77
CA TYR A 416 3.60 20.24 -5.49
C TYR A 416 3.10 19.20 -4.48
N PRO A 417 3.16 19.45 -3.16
CA PRO A 417 3.69 20.67 -2.52
C PRO A 417 5.22 20.78 -2.65
N LYS A 418 5.78 21.98 -2.56
CA LYS A 418 7.22 22.17 -2.46
C LYS A 418 7.72 21.75 -1.09
N ALA A 419 8.65 20.79 -1.07
CA ALA A 419 9.42 20.49 0.12
C ALA A 419 10.16 21.75 0.60
N ALA A 420 10.15 22.00 1.91
CA ALA A 420 10.99 23.03 2.51
C ALA A 420 12.48 22.68 2.31
N ASP A 421 13.29 23.69 2.00
CA ASP A 421 14.74 23.53 1.85
C ASP A 421 15.39 23.25 3.22
N ARG A 422 15.60 21.97 3.53
CA ARG A 422 16.34 21.53 4.73
C ARG A 422 17.83 21.85 4.65
N GLY A 423 18.42 22.00 3.46
CA GLY A 423 19.83 22.33 3.28
C GLY A 423 20.17 23.73 3.83
N SER A 424 19.29 24.70 3.59
CA SER A 424 19.38 26.03 4.21
C SER A 424 19.23 26.03 5.75
N LEU A 425 18.78 24.92 6.36
CA LEU A 425 18.47 24.83 7.79
C LEU A 425 19.53 24.05 8.60
N LEU A 426 20.59 23.55 7.98
CA LEU A 426 21.66 22.75 8.63
C LEU A 426 22.39 23.49 9.78
N ASN A 427 22.28 24.82 9.86
CA ASN A 427 22.83 25.64 10.96
C ASN A 427 21.81 25.96 12.06
N VAL A 428 20.62 25.37 12.03
CA VAL A 428 19.56 25.55 13.05
C VAL A 428 19.31 24.21 13.73
N ALA A 429 19.31 24.20 15.07
CA ALA A 429 18.96 23.00 15.83
C ALA A 429 17.51 22.60 15.51
N LEU A 430 17.35 21.51 14.76
CA LEU A 430 16.05 20.91 14.47
C LEU A 430 15.60 20.13 15.71
N ILE A 431 14.54 20.60 16.35
CA ILE A 431 13.86 19.90 17.45
C ILE A 431 12.68 19.14 16.86
N SER A 432 12.45 17.89 17.30
CA SER A 432 11.27 17.14 16.87
C SER A 432 10.00 17.85 17.32
N GLU A 433 9.01 17.94 16.42
CA GLU A 433 7.71 18.54 16.76
C GLU A 433 7.03 17.80 17.93
N LEU A 434 7.26 16.49 18.05
CA LEU A 434 6.82 15.66 19.18
C LEU A 434 7.43 16.11 20.51
N ASP A 435 8.72 16.48 20.53
CA ASP A 435 9.39 16.95 21.75
C ASP A 435 8.84 18.32 22.18
N VAL A 436 8.59 19.21 21.21
CA VAL A 436 7.98 20.53 21.46
C VAL A 436 6.58 20.36 22.05
N ILE A 437 5.75 19.45 21.49
CA ILE A 437 4.42 19.15 22.02
C ILE A 437 4.51 18.57 23.43
N ARG A 438 5.39 17.58 23.69
CA ARG A 438 5.48 16.96 25.02
C ARG A 438 6.00 17.93 26.08
N GLN A 439 6.99 18.77 25.76
CA GLN A 439 7.46 19.83 26.65
C GLN A 439 6.34 20.84 26.98
N TRP A 440 5.54 21.21 25.98
CA TRP A 440 4.36 22.05 26.22
C TRP A 440 3.31 21.35 27.10
N GLN A 441 3.00 20.07 26.84
CA GLN A 441 2.08 19.29 27.68
C GLN A 441 2.56 19.23 29.14
N ALA A 442 3.85 18.93 29.37
CA ALA A 442 4.43 18.86 30.70
C ALA A 442 4.31 20.20 31.45
N ALA A 443 4.67 21.31 30.81
CA ALA A 443 4.50 22.65 31.39
C ALA A 443 3.02 22.96 31.68
N HIS A 444 2.12 22.65 30.75
CA HIS A 444 0.68 22.91 30.85
C HIS A 444 0.01 22.12 31.99
N LEU A 445 0.38 20.85 32.13
CA LEU A 445 -0.12 19.94 33.18
C LEU A 445 0.50 20.27 34.55
N TYR A 446 1.76 20.71 34.59
CA TYR A 446 2.37 21.28 35.79
C TYR A 446 1.62 22.55 36.23
N ASP A 447 1.34 23.48 35.33
CA ASP A 447 0.66 24.72 35.68
C ASP A 447 -0.75 24.49 36.23
N LYS A 448 -1.54 23.63 35.59
CA LYS A 448 -2.93 23.33 35.99
C LYS A 448 -3.06 22.41 37.21
N TYR A 449 -2.29 21.34 37.26
CA TYR A 449 -2.50 20.23 38.21
C TYR A 449 -1.23 19.80 38.96
N LYS A 450 -0.10 20.48 38.73
CA LYS A 450 1.21 20.22 39.34
C LYS A 450 1.76 18.82 39.02
N LEU A 451 1.39 18.25 37.87
CA LEU A 451 2.02 17.01 37.40
C LEU A 451 3.52 17.23 37.22
N THR A 452 4.33 16.32 37.75
CA THR A 452 5.80 16.31 37.65
C THR A 452 6.27 15.05 36.95
N GLN A 453 7.47 15.08 36.37
CA GLN A 453 8.06 13.89 35.74
C GLN A 453 8.30 12.76 36.75
N LEU A 454 8.00 11.52 36.35
CA LEU A 454 8.54 10.32 37.02
C LEU A 454 9.86 9.92 36.37
N HIS A 455 10.86 9.60 37.18
CA HIS A 455 12.22 9.31 36.71
C HIS A 455 12.41 7.79 36.51
N ILE A 456 12.40 7.36 35.26
CA ILE A 456 12.68 5.97 34.90
C ILE A 456 14.17 5.69 35.12
N TYR A 457 14.49 4.82 36.08
CA TYR A 457 15.86 4.40 36.35
C TYR A 457 16.35 3.46 35.23
N ARG A 458 17.61 3.63 34.81
CA ARG A 458 18.08 3.21 33.49
C ARG A 458 18.89 1.92 33.55
N ASP A 459 18.55 0.99 32.65
CA ASP A 459 19.43 -0.06 32.08
C ASP A 459 18.77 -0.74 30.85
N THR A 460 17.44 -0.67 30.67
CA THR A 460 16.71 -1.49 29.67
C THR A 460 15.72 -0.75 28.74
N ILE A 461 15.52 0.56 28.91
CA ILE A 461 14.51 1.39 28.20
C ILE A 461 15.19 2.57 27.48
N SER A 462 14.76 2.89 26.25
CA SER A 462 15.32 3.97 25.41
C SER A 462 15.29 5.37 26.05
N LYS A 463 16.33 6.17 25.78
CA LYS A 463 16.45 7.60 26.17
C LYS A 463 15.30 8.46 25.65
N SER A 464 14.61 8.04 24.58
CA SER A 464 13.46 8.74 24.01
C SER A 464 12.25 8.83 24.96
N PHE A 465 12.23 8.03 26.04
CA PHE A 465 11.20 8.07 27.08
C PHE A 465 11.49 9.05 28.22
N ASP A 466 12.63 9.76 28.21
CA ASP A 466 12.84 10.86 29.14
C ASP A 466 11.79 11.96 28.91
N HIS A 467 11.26 12.54 29.99
CA HIS A 467 10.12 13.47 30.00
C HIS A 467 8.78 12.92 29.42
N GLN A 468 8.67 11.63 29.06
CA GLN A 468 7.43 11.05 28.53
C GLN A 468 6.42 10.60 29.60
N VAL A 469 6.83 10.44 30.87
CA VAL A 469 5.95 10.05 31.99
C VAL A 469 5.79 11.18 32.99
N LEU A 470 4.54 11.54 33.27
CA LEU A 470 4.16 12.59 34.23
C LEU A 470 3.20 12.02 35.27
N ALA A 471 3.26 12.47 36.52
CA ALA A 471 2.34 12.04 37.57
C ALA A 471 1.91 13.18 38.50
N THR A 472 0.70 13.10 39.04
CA THR A 472 0.18 14.07 40.03
C THR A 472 0.98 14.04 41.33
N PRO A 473 1.06 15.16 42.07
CA PRO A 473 1.80 15.19 43.32
C PRO A 473 1.13 14.31 44.39
N ASN A 474 1.96 13.50 45.06
CA ASN A 474 1.55 12.53 46.07
C ASN A 474 0.48 11.55 45.55
N TYR A 475 0.60 11.07 44.31
CA TYR A 475 -0.38 10.14 43.71
C TYR A 475 -0.48 8.84 44.53
N GLU A 476 0.63 8.40 45.11
CA GLU A 476 0.79 7.23 45.98
C GLU A 476 0.03 7.34 47.32
N SER A 477 -0.45 8.54 47.66
CA SER A 477 -1.30 8.79 48.84
C SER A 477 -2.79 8.93 48.52
N LYS A 478 -3.18 8.74 47.25
CA LYS A 478 -4.57 8.88 46.79
C LYS A 478 -5.28 7.55 46.94
N LYS A 479 -6.59 7.61 47.23
CA LYS A 479 -7.40 6.40 47.34
C LYS A 479 -7.50 5.62 46.02
N GLY A 480 -7.55 6.30 44.88
CA GLY A 480 -7.63 5.66 43.56
C GLY A 480 -6.67 6.27 42.56
N LEU A 481 -6.35 5.52 41.50
CA LEU A 481 -5.37 5.86 40.48
C LEU A 481 -5.96 5.73 39.07
N VAL A 482 -5.62 6.66 38.18
CA VAL A 482 -5.86 6.52 36.74
C VAL A 482 -4.53 6.54 36.00
N VAL A 483 -4.22 5.48 35.25
CA VAL A 483 -3.02 5.39 34.42
C VAL A 483 -3.43 5.49 32.96
N ILE A 484 -2.90 6.49 32.25
CA ILE A 484 -3.24 6.80 30.86
C ILE A 484 -2.03 6.53 29.99
N PHE A 485 -2.13 5.54 29.10
CA PHE A 485 -1.17 5.27 28.04
C PHE A 485 -1.76 5.76 26.72
N HIS A 486 -1.16 6.78 26.11
CA HIS A 486 -1.69 7.39 24.88
C HIS A 486 -0.60 7.60 23.82
N ASP A 487 -0.97 7.46 22.55
CA ASP A 487 -0.18 7.97 21.43
C ASP A 487 -0.11 9.50 21.48
N SER A 488 0.85 10.11 20.77
CA SER A 488 1.00 11.56 20.76
C SER A 488 -0.22 12.31 20.18
N PRO A 489 -0.51 13.55 20.64
CA PRO A 489 -1.71 14.29 20.22
C PRO A 489 -1.75 14.59 18.73
N ASP A 490 -2.97 14.74 18.18
CA ASP A 490 -3.16 15.07 16.77
C ASP A 490 -2.85 16.55 16.48
N LEU A 491 -2.13 16.81 15.38
CA LEU A 491 -1.97 18.15 14.81
C LEU A 491 -2.86 18.30 13.57
N LEU A 492 -3.84 19.19 13.66
CA LEU A 492 -4.75 19.51 12.56
C LEU A 492 -4.30 20.82 11.90
N GLY A 493 -3.68 20.75 10.72
CA GLY A 493 -3.27 21.93 9.94
C GLY A 493 -3.86 21.93 8.54
N VAL A 494 -4.41 23.08 8.10
CA VAL A 494 -4.87 23.24 6.71
C VAL A 494 -3.71 23.71 5.85
N GLY A 495 -3.00 22.75 5.25
CA GLY A 495 -1.94 23.05 4.28
C GLY A 495 -2.49 23.75 3.03
N ASN A 496 -1.79 24.78 2.55
CA ASN A 496 -2.19 25.53 1.34
C ASN A 496 -1.93 24.77 0.02
N GLY A 497 -1.43 23.54 0.07
CA GLY A 497 -1.04 22.71 -1.08
C GLY A 497 0.22 23.18 -1.84
N LEU A 498 0.76 24.37 -1.54
CA LEU A 498 1.91 24.95 -2.23
C LEU A 498 3.24 24.54 -1.59
N THR A 499 3.28 24.37 -0.28
CA THR A 499 4.50 24.03 0.48
C THR A 499 4.19 23.02 1.57
N THR A 500 5.19 22.25 2.01
CA THR A 500 5.08 21.40 3.22
C THR A 500 5.12 22.21 4.53
N GLN A 501 5.29 23.53 4.47
CA GLN A 501 5.31 24.42 5.63
C GLN A 501 3.90 24.63 6.18
N GLN A 502 3.64 24.16 7.40
CA GLN A 502 2.44 24.50 8.15
C GLN A 502 2.57 25.91 8.76
N LYS A 503 1.44 26.59 8.89
CA LYS A 503 1.37 27.90 9.57
C LYS A 503 0.86 27.69 10.99
N PRO A 504 1.59 28.11 12.03
CA PRO A 504 1.16 27.90 13.42
C PRO A 504 -0.20 28.50 13.80
N HIS A 505 -0.70 29.52 13.07
CA HIS A 505 -2.04 30.10 13.32
C HIS A 505 -3.19 29.33 12.63
N ASP A 506 -2.88 28.53 11.61
CA ASP A 506 -3.83 27.68 10.88
C ASP A 506 -3.65 26.19 11.30
N THR A 507 -3.00 25.95 12.44
CA THR A 507 -2.68 24.62 12.99
C THR A 507 -3.18 24.52 14.43
N TRP A 508 -3.94 23.46 14.74
CA TRP A 508 -4.53 23.21 16.04
C TRP A 508 -4.03 21.89 16.63
N LEU A 509 -3.60 21.92 17.90
CA LEU A 509 -3.29 20.72 18.67
C LEU A 509 -4.59 20.16 19.28
N VAL A 510 -4.85 18.87 19.07
CA VAL A 510 -6.02 18.17 19.61
C VAL A 510 -5.55 17.04 20.54
N ASP A 511 -5.65 17.31 21.84
CA ASP A 511 -5.24 16.44 22.93
C ASP A 511 -6.47 15.93 23.69
N GLY A 512 -6.82 14.67 23.46
CA GLY A 512 -7.95 13.99 24.09
C GLY A 512 -7.65 13.53 25.53
N ALA A 513 -6.39 13.20 25.86
CA ALA A 513 -5.99 12.72 27.18
C ALA A 513 -6.27 13.75 28.28
N GLN A 514 -6.10 15.05 27.98
CA GLN A 514 -6.40 16.15 28.91
C GLN A 514 -7.83 16.21 29.46
N SER A 515 -8.82 15.58 28.80
CA SER A 515 -10.18 15.49 29.37
C SER A 515 -10.22 14.50 30.54
N TYR A 516 -9.62 13.32 30.37
CA TYR A 516 -9.54 12.27 31.37
C TYR A 516 -8.66 12.65 32.56
N ILE A 517 -7.49 13.29 32.34
CA ILE A 517 -6.65 13.83 33.42
C ILE A 517 -7.45 14.80 34.29
N ARG A 518 -8.18 15.73 33.66
CA ARG A 518 -9.02 16.73 34.35
C ARG A 518 -10.09 16.06 35.20
N TRP A 519 -10.78 15.07 34.65
CA TRP A 519 -11.82 14.33 35.35
C TRP A 519 -11.26 13.58 36.56
N ALA A 520 -10.14 12.87 36.41
CA ALA A 520 -9.53 12.10 37.48
C ALA A 520 -9.09 13.00 38.64
N VAL A 521 -8.35 14.09 38.34
CA VAL A 521 -7.93 15.09 39.33
C VAL A 521 -9.14 15.74 40.02
N SER A 522 -10.23 16.06 39.29
CA SER A 522 -11.42 16.67 39.90
C SER A 522 -12.20 15.73 40.82
N HIS A 523 -12.04 14.42 40.68
CA HIS A 523 -12.63 13.41 41.58
C HIS A 523 -11.63 12.90 42.63
N GLY A 524 -10.44 13.50 42.74
CA GLY A 524 -9.45 13.20 43.79
C GLY A 524 -8.54 12.00 43.51
N PHE A 525 -8.58 11.43 42.30
CA PHE A 525 -7.70 10.34 41.88
C PHE A 525 -6.27 10.85 41.67
N GLY A 526 -5.29 9.98 41.91
CA GLY A 526 -3.95 10.13 41.35
C GLY A 526 -3.99 9.89 39.84
N VAL A 527 -3.09 10.53 39.10
CA VAL A 527 -2.93 10.30 37.66
C VAL A 527 -1.47 10.04 37.32
N ILE A 528 -1.24 9.02 36.50
CA ILE A 528 0.01 8.80 35.77
C ILE A 528 -0.31 8.89 34.26
N ASP A 529 0.37 9.80 33.56
CA ASP A 529 0.20 10.11 32.15
C ASP A 529 1.46 9.68 31.36
N VAL A 530 1.28 8.78 30.40
CA VAL A 530 2.35 8.13 29.64
C VAL A 530 2.11 8.36 28.15
N ASN A 531 2.95 9.20 27.54
CA ASN A 531 2.97 9.38 26.10
C ASN A 531 3.90 8.34 25.46
N ILE A 532 3.40 7.57 24.49
CA ILE A 532 4.21 6.68 23.65
C ILE A 532 4.30 7.31 22.25
N PRO A 533 5.43 7.90 21.86
CA PRO A 533 5.60 8.45 20.52
C PRO A 533 5.72 7.32 19.48
N GLU A 534 5.18 7.54 18.28
CA GLU A 534 5.20 6.55 17.19
C GLU A 534 6.63 6.28 16.66
N LEU A 535 7.51 7.29 16.76
CA LEU A 535 8.92 7.22 16.41
C LEU A 535 9.74 7.49 17.68
N ILE A 536 10.67 6.58 18.00
CA ILE A 536 11.67 6.76 19.05
C ILE A 536 13.06 6.79 18.43
N SER A 537 13.95 7.64 18.95
CA SER A 537 15.35 7.58 18.59
C SER A 537 16.01 6.33 19.21
N VAL A 538 16.61 5.51 18.36
CA VAL A 538 17.45 4.37 18.76
C VAL A 538 18.86 4.91 19.01
N SER A 539 19.21 5.18 20.26
CA SER A 539 20.52 5.70 20.62
C SER A 539 21.49 4.59 21.02
N ASP A 540 22.11 3.90 20.06
CA ASP A 540 23.22 2.98 20.34
C ASP A 540 24.26 2.90 19.20
N SER A 541 25.25 3.82 19.22
CA SER A 541 26.69 3.51 19.09
C SER A 541 27.53 4.80 18.99
N ASN A 542 28.80 4.75 19.43
CA ASN A 542 29.68 5.92 19.59
C ASN A 542 30.40 6.38 18.30
N ASN A 543 29.80 6.25 17.12
CA ASN A 543 30.41 6.62 15.84
C ASN A 543 29.67 7.79 15.17
N ALA A 544 29.93 9.01 15.65
CA ALA A 544 29.26 10.23 15.18
C ALA A 544 29.89 10.88 13.92
N GLU A 545 30.64 10.12 13.09
CA GLU A 545 31.35 10.70 11.92
C GLU A 545 31.12 10.00 10.55
N ASP A 546 30.42 8.84 10.45
CA ASP A 546 30.37 8.09 9.16
C ASP A 546 29.00 7.54 8.67
N ASN A 547 27.87 7.71 9.37
CA ASN A 547 26.56 7.16 8.93
C ASN A 547 25.55 8.25 8.50
N GLU A 548 25.58 8.68 7.24
CA GLU A 548 24.49 9.47 6.60
C GLU A 548 23.40 8.60 5.91
N THR A 549 23.48 7.26 5.99
CA THR A 549 22.75 6.35 5.07
C THR A 549 21.88 5.25 5.70
N GLU A 550 21.66 5.23 7.02
CA GLU A 550 20.65 4.35 7.64
C GLU A 550 19.32 5.09 7.87
N VAL A 551 18.43 5.01 6.88
CA VAL A 551 17.02 5.38 7.03
C VAL A 551 16.27 4.18 7.60
N GLU A 552 16.06 4.14 8.92
CA GLU A 552 15.19 3.12 9.53
C GLU A 552 13.79 3.16 8.91
N TYR A 553 13.29 2.00 8.50
CA TYR A 553 12.00 1.89 7.83
C TYR A 553 10.86 2.28 8.79
N ALA A 554 9.88 3.05 8.30
CA ALA A 554 8.75 3.49 9.12
C ALA A 554 8.00 2.33 9.81
N SER A 555 7.88 1.17 9.14
CA SER A 555 7.25 -0.01 9.70
C SER A 555 8.06 -0.70 10.81
N THR A 556 9.40 -0.61 10.78
CA THR A 556 10.23 -1.14 11.87
C THR A 556 10.21 -0.19 13.06
N ALA A 557 10.27 1.13 12.82
CA ALA A 557 10.26 2.14 13.87
C ALA A 557 9.02 2.04 14.81
N THR A 558 7.81 1.93 14.24
CA THR A 558 6.57 1.74 15.05
C THR A 558 6.60 0.45 15.88
N ASP A 559 7.23 -0.62 15.37
CA ASP A 559 7.32 -1.90 16.07
C ASP A 559 8.37 -1.89 17.18
N VAL A 560 9.44 -1.08 17.07
CA VAL A 560 10.40 -0.82 18.16
C VAL A 560 9.74 0.07 19.23
N ALA A 561 9.06 1.15 18.84
CA ALA A 561 8.29 2.02 19.75
C ALA A 561 7.28 1.22 20.59
N ARG A 562 6.54 0.30 19.95
CA ARG A 562 5.63 -0.62 20.62
C ARG A 562 6.33 -1.52 21.65
N LYS A 563 7.45 -2.16 21.29
CA LYS A 563 8.21 -3.04 22.20
C LYS A 563 8.76 -2.29 23.41
N GLU A 564 9.23 -1.06 23.23
CA GLU A 564 9.69 -0.22 24.33
C GLU A 564 8.52 0.24 25.21
N GLY A 565 7.37 0.57 24.62
CA GLY A 565 6.14 0.88 25.37
C GLY A 565 5.65 -0.29 26.24
N GLU A 566 5.75 -1.53 25.73
CA GLU A 566 5.46 -2.75 26.50
C GLU A 566 6.40 -2.86 27.72
N LYS A 567 7.72 -2.72 27.55
CA LYS A 567 8.69 -2.69 28.68
C LYS A 567 8.37 -1.59 29.69
N LEU A 568 8.05 -0.38 29.21
CA LEU A 568 7.74 0.77 30.05
C LEU A 568 6.51 0.51 30.93
N SER A 569 5.48 -0.16 30.42
CA SER A 569 4.30 -0.48 31.23
C SER A 569 4.59 -1.40 32.40
N SER A 570 5.34 -2.49 32.21
CA SER A 570 5.76 -3.36 33.32
C SER A 570 6.65 -2.62 34.31
N TYR A 571 7.62 -1.82 33.83
CA TYR A 571 8.48 -1.03 34.70
C TYR A 571 7.68 -0.05 35.59
N LEU A 572 6.73 0.68 35.02
CA LEU A 572 5.88 1.61 35.78
C LEU A 572 4.98 0.87 36.77
N TRP A 573 4.47 -0.32 36.41
CA TRP A 573 3.69 -1.14 37.34
C TRP A 573 4.52 -1.56 38.55
N GLU A 574 5.62 -2.28 38.32
CA GLU A 574 6.48 -2.85 39.36
C GLU A 574 7.12 -1.80 40.29
N ASN A 575 7.50 -0.63 39.76
CA ASN A 575 8.28 0.37 40.51
C ASN A 575 7.45 1.54 41.06
N TYR A 576 6.29 1.84 40.44
CA TYR A 576 5.52 3.05 40.76
C TYR A 576 4.05 2.79 41.11
N VAL A 577 3.48 1.62 40.84
CA VAL A 577 2.07 1.32 41.15
C VAL A 577 1.94 0.20 42.18
N GLU A 578 2.51 -0.97 41.91
CA GLU A 578 2.47 -2.15 42.80
C GLU A 578 2.97 -1.89 44.25
N PRO A 579 3.97 -1.02 44.51
CA PRO A 579 4.40 -0.74 45.89
C PRO A 579 3.39 0.02 46.77
N TYR A 580 2.22 0.42 46.24
CA TYR A 580 1.26 1.29 46.92
C TYR A 580 -0.18 0.74 46.84
N GLU A 581 -0.99 1.05 47.86
CA GLU A 581 -2.38 0.60 47.96
C GLU A 581 -3.35 1.65 47.43
N PHE A 582 -4.26 1.23 46.54
CA PHE A 582 -5.30 2.06 45.95
C PHE A 582 -6.70 1.48 46.23
N PRO A 583 -7.25 1.64 47.45
CA PRO A 583 -8.53 1.03 47.85
C PRO A 583 -9.74 1.58 47.07
N GLY A 584 -9.68 2.83 46.62
CA GLY A 584 -10.64 3.41 45.66
C GLY A 584 -10.42 2.96 44.21
N GLY A 585 -9.51 2.00 44.00
CA GLY A 585 -9.30 1.28 42.75
C GLY A 585 -8.48 2.00 41.68
N ILE A 586 -8.09 1.22 40.67
CA ILE A 586 -7.25 1.62 39.54
C ILE A 586 -8.06 1.54 38.24
N PHE A 587 -7.92 2.55 37.38
CA PHE A 587 -8.37 2.50 35.99
C PHE A 587 -7.20 2.62 35.02
N LEU A 588 -7.22 1.83 33.94
CA LEU A 588 -6.26 1.92 32.85
C LEU A 588 -6.95 2.48 31.60
N ILE A 589 -6.38 3.51 30.99
CA ILE A 589 -6.90 4.12 29.75
C ILE A 589 -5.84 4.00 28.67
N GLY A 590 -6.12 3.27 27.60
CA GLY A 590 -5.22 3.05 26.47
C GLY A 590 -5.75 3.66 25.18
N ALA A 591 -4.96 4.52 24.53
CA ALA A 591 -5.34 5.18 23.30
C ALA A 591 -4.30 4.92 22.19
N GLY A 592 -4.70 4.23 21.12
CA GLY A 592 -3.89 4.03 19.92
C GLY A 592 -2.95 2.82 19.99
N HIS A 593 -1.71 2.96 19.51
CA HIS A 593 -0.65 1.98 19.68
C HIS A 593 -0.31 1.75 21.15
N ALA A 594 -0.36 2.79 21.98
CA ALA A 594 -0.13 2.74 23.42
C ALA A 594 -1.04 1.73 24.18
N PHE A 595 -2.23 1.42 23.64
CA PHE A 595 -3.11 0.36 24.16
C PHE A 595 -2.42 -1.03 24.20
N HIS A 596 -1.41 -1.28 23.35
CA HIS A 596 -0.65 -2.53 23.35
C HIS A 596 0.10 -2.76 24.67
N ALA A 597 0.60 -1.68 25.29
CA ALA A 597 1.32 -1.74 26.56
C ALA A 597 0.39 -2.23 27.69
N ILE A 598 -0.81 -1.64 27.80
CA ILE A 598 -1.85 -2.09 28.74
C ILE A 598 -2.27 -3.55 28.46
N ALA A 599 -2.51 -3.89 27.19
CA ALA A 599 -2.93 -5.24 26.82
C ALA A 599 -1.88 -6.30 27.17
N LYS A 600 -0.59 -5.96 27.10
CA LYS A 600 0.55 -6.79 27.51
C LYS A 600 0.64 -6.91 29.03
N LEU A 601 0.67 -5.77 29.73
CA LEU A 601 0.71 -5.67 31.20
C LEU A 601 -0.36 -6.56 31.85
N VAL A 602 -1.63 -6.37 31.48
CA VAL A 602 -2.78 -7.08 32.06
C VAL A 602 -2.79 -8.58 31.71
N SER A 603 -2.11 -8.98 30.63
CA SER A 603 -1.99 -10.40 30.25
C SER A 603 -0.90 -11.14 31.03
N GLU A 604 0.08 -10.43 31.62
CA GLU A 604 1.25 -11.02 32.28
C GLU A 604 1.24 -10.86 33.81
N HIS A 605 0.62 -9.80 34.33
CA HIS A 605 0.61 -9.44 35.75
C HIS A 605 -0.76 -9.73 36.39
N GLU A 606 -0.97 -10.94 36.93
CA GLU A 606 -2.27 -11.32 37.54
C GLU A 606 -2.56 -10.64 38.89
N ASN A 607 -1.54 -10.08 39.54
CA ASN A 607 -1.61 -9.20 40.71
C ASN A 607 -2.34 -7.86 40.45
N ILE A 608 -2.65 -7.51 39.19
CA ILE A 608 -3.39 -6.27 38.86
C ILE A 608 -4.89 -6.34 39.19
N PHE A 609 -5.50 -7.53 39.08
CA PHE A 609 -6.96 -7.66 39.09
C PHE A 609 -7.66 -7.35 40.44
N PRO A 610 -7.06 -7.56 41.62
CA PRO A 610 -7.69 -7.18 42.89
C PRO A 610 -7.94 -5.68 43.06
N THR A 611 -7.13 -4.81 42.43
CA THR A 611 -7.26 -3.34 42.54
C THR A 611 -7.73 -2.67 41.26
N LEU A 612 -7.76 -3.38 40.14
CA LEU A 612 -8.20 -2.87 38.84
C LEU A 612 -9.73 -2.87 38.72
N LEU A 613 -10.34 -1.68 38.63
CA LEU A 613 -11.79 -1.53 38.43
C LEU A 613 -12.20 -1.63 36.96
N GLY A 614 -11.33 -1.23 36.03
CA GLY A 614 -11.67 -1.34 34.62
C GLY A 614 -10.64 -0.76 33.64
N ILE A 615 -10.84 -1.13 32.37
CA ILE A 615 -9.97 -0.74 31.25
C ILE A 615 -10.78 -0.01 30.17
N VAL A 616 -10.33 1.17 29.76
CA VAL A 616 -10.88 1.91 28.62
C VAL A 616 -9.89 1.85 27.46
N GLY A 617 -10.34 1.47 26.27
CA GLY A 617 -9.52 1.38 25.06
C GLY A 617 -10.07 2.25 23.92
N PHE A 618 -9.21 2.97 23.22
CA PHE A 618 -9.55 3.72 21.99
C PHE A 618 -8.68 3.24 20.83
N ILE A 619 -9.33 2.73 19.77
CA ILE A 619 -8.64 2.11 18.63
C ILE A 619 -9.23 2.64 17.31
N ALA A 620 -8.41 3.38 16.56
CA ALA A 620 -8.77 3.94 15.26
C ALA A 620 -8.52 2.92 14.13
N THR A 621 -7.31 2.92 13.57
CA THR A 621 -6.86 2.05 12.47
C THR A 621 -6.14 0.79 12.92
N ASN A 622 -5.75 0.73 14.19
CA ASN A 622 -4.71 -0.19 14.67
C ASN A 622 -5.29 -1.59 15.00
N PRO A 623 -4.51 -2.67 14.83
CA PRO A 623 -4.98 -4.02 15.15
C PRO A 623 -5.38 -4.18 16.62
N ILE A 624 -6.61 -4.63 16.88
CA ILE A 624 -7.10 -4.90 18.24
C ILE A 624 -6.32 -6.09 18.82
N ARG A 625 -5.67 -5.89 19.97
CA ARG A 625 -4.96 -6.96 20.68
C ARG A 625 -5.89 -7.74 21.61
N PRO A 626 -5.81 -9.08 21.62
CA PRO A 626 -6.53 -9.91 22.58
C PRO A 626 -5.81 -9.91 23.94
N ILE A 627 -6.55 -9.67 25.03
CA ILE A 627 -6.08 -9.95 26.40
C ILE A 627 -6.50 -11.37 26.77
N SER A 628 -5.50 -12.21 27.04
CA SER A 628 -5.69 -13.59 27.51
C SER A 628 -4.38 -14.16 28.03
N ASN A 629 -4.43 -14.81 29.19
CA ASN A 629 -3.38 -15.68 29.69
C ASN A 629 -3.83 -17.15 29.52
N PRO A 630 -3.01 -18.06 28.94
CA PRO A 630 -3.33 -19.48 28.86
C PRO A 630 -3.61 -20.16 30.21
N ALA A 631 -3.02 -19.67 31.30
CA ALA A 631 -3.26 -20.19 32.66
C ALA A 631 -4.60 -19.74 33.25
N SER A 632 -5.05 -18.52 32.93
CA SER A 632 -6.22 -17.88 33.56
C SER A 632 -7.35 -17.62 32.55
N HIS A 633 -8.14 -18.65 32.27
CA HIS A 633 -9.30 -18.56 31.36
C HIS A 633 -10.39 -17.57 31.82
N TRP A 634 -10.45 -17.24 33.11
CA TRP A 634 -11.38 -16.26 33.67
C TRP A 634 -11.04 -14.81 33.23
N MET A 635 -9.76 -14.51 32.98
CA MET A 635 -9.26 -13.18 32.60
C MET A 635 -10.01 -12.60 31.40
N SER A 636 -10.22 -13.40 30.35
CA SER A 636 -10.92 -12.93 29.15
C SER A 636 -12.44 -12.81 29.32
N GLN A 637 -13.01 -13.32 30.41
CA GLN A 637 -14.39 -13.03 30.81
C GLN A 637 -14.42 -11.73 31.63
N TRP A 638 -13.58 -11.61 32.65
CA TRP A 638 -13.42 -10.37 33.44
C TRP A 638 -13.18 -9.15 32.54
N TYR A 639 -12.25 -9.27 31.57
CA TYR A 639 -11.93 -8.18 30.66
C TYR A 639 -13.11 -7.80 29.75
N ARG A 640 -13.99 -8.74 29.42
CA ARG A 640 -15.20 -8.42 28.64
C ARG A 640 -16.22 -7.63 29.45
N ASP A 641 -16.30 -7.88 30.75
CA ASP A 641 -17.33 -7.31 31.61
C ASP A 641 -16.88 -5.99 32.25
N ASN A 642 -15.56 -5.83 32.47
CA ASN A 642 -14.92 -4.65 33.08
C ASN A 642 -14.04 -3.85 32.08
N SER A 643 -14.43 -3.78 30.81
CA SER A 643 -13.82 -2.84 29.84
C SER A 643 -14.82 -2.14 28.95
N LEU A 644 -14.37 -1.02 28.36
CA LEU A 644 -15.02 -0.35 27.23
C LEU A 644 -13.97 -0.08 26.15
N VAL A 645 -14.09 -0.77 25.00
CA VAL A 645 -13.12 -0.68 23.89
C VAL A 645 -13.81 -0.03 22.70
N TYR A 646 -13.66 1.28 22.58
CA TYR A 646 -14.18 2.07 21.47
C TYR A 646 -13.33 1.84 20.23
N VAL A 647 -13.98 1.40 19.14
CA VAL A 647 -13.33 1.12 17.86
C VAL A 647 -13.98 1.93 16.75
N SER A 648 -13.17 2.62 15.95
CA SER A 648 -13.60 3.47 14.83
C SER A 648 -14.51 2.72 13.85
N HIS A 649 -15.53 3.40 13.32
CA HIS A 649 -16.53 2.79 12.45
C HIS A 649 -15.99 2.28 11.10
N VAL A 650 -14.82 2.79 10.65
CA VAL A 650 -14.12 2.35 9.44
C VAL A 650 -13.17 1.16 9.68
N HIS A 651 -12.94 0.77 10.93
CA HIS A 651 -11.96 -0.26 11.27
C HIS A 651 -12.31 -1.65 10.69
N SER A 652 -11.27 -2.41 10.32
CA SER A 652 -11.38 -3.71 9.65
C SER A 652 -12.16 -4.78 10.43
N VAL A 653 -12.25 -4.66 11.76
CA VAL A 653 -12.99 -5.62 12.62
C VAL A 653 -14.45 -5.77 12.20
N TRP A 654 -15.08 -4.69 11.74
CA TRP A 654 -16.49 -4.67 11.35
C TRP A 654 -16.77 -5.37 10.01
N LYS A 655 -15.72 -5.73 9.25
CA LYS A 655 -15.84 -6.48 7.99
C LYS A 655 -15.87 -8.00 8.19
N LYS A 656 -15.59 -8.50 9.41
CA LYS A 656 -15.60 -9.93 9.72
C LYS A 656 -16.98 -10.35 10.23
N GLU A 657 -17.63 -11.29 9.55
CA GLU A 657 -18.88 -11.88 10.02
C GLU A 657 -18.61 -12.83 11.20
N GLY A 658 -19.18 -12.52 12.37
CA GLY A 658 -19.07 -13.37 13.57
C GLY A 658 -19.25 -12.60 14.87
N LYS A 659 -19.42 -13.33 15.99
CA LYS A 659 -19.38 -12.72 17.32
C LYS A 659 -17.93 -12.38 17.69
N ALA A 660 -17.67 -11.16 18.14
CA ALA A 660 -16.35 -10.75 18.62
C ALA A 660 -15.87 -11.64 19.79
N SER A 661 -14.57 -11.95 19.81
CA SER A 661 -13.96 -12.74 20.89
C SER A 661 -14.01 -11.96 22.20
N LYS A 662 -14.33 -12.63 23.31
CA LYS A 662 -14.33 -12.03 24.66
C LYS A 662 -12.96 -11.39 25.01
N ARG A 663 -11.88 -11.95 24.44
CA ARG A 663 -10.50 -11.44 24.54
C ARG A 663 -10.31 -10.00 24.04
N TYR A 664 -11.24 -9.46 23.25
CA TYR A 664 -11.18 -8.08 22.76
C TYR A 664 -11.92 -7.08 23.67
N GLY A 665 -12.45 -7.51 24.82
CA GLY A 665 -13.21 -6.66 25.72
C GLY A 665 -14.63 -6.39 25.21
N ARG A 666 -15.30 -5.37 25.76
CA ARG A 666 -16.59 -4.89 25.25
C ARG A 666 -16.35 -3.90 24.11
N LEU A 667 -16.37 -4.42 22.87
CA LEU A 667 -16.25 -3.58 21.68
C LEU A 667 -17.47 -2.64 21.52
N VAL A 668 -17.22 -1.34 21.52
CA VAL A 668 -18.20 -0.28 21.24
C VAL A 668 -17.86 0.36 19.89
N ARG A 669 -18.85 0.53 19.01
CA ARG A 669 -18.62 1.14 17.69
C ARG A 669 -18.67 2.66 17.80
N SER A 670 -17.55 3.31 17.50
CA SER A 670 -17.41 4.77 17.57
C SER A 670 -17.68 5.44 16.21
N ASN A 671 -18.40 6.56 16.22
CA ASN A 671 -18.58 7.40 15.04
C ASN A 671 -17.33 8.23 14.69
N GLY A 672 -16.37 8.37 15.60
CA GLY A 672 -15.09 9.03 15.31
C GLY A 672 -14.20 8.20 14.39
N GLU A 673 -13.35 8.86 13.61
CA GLU A 673 -12.37 8.23 12.73
C GLU A 673 -10.97 8.21 13.34
N VAL A 674 -10.57 9.31 14.01
CA VAL A 674 -9.23 9.55 14.55
C VAL A 674 -9.22 9.45 16.09
N LEU A 675 -8.07 9.11 16.67
CA LEU A 675 -7.93 8.75 18.08
C LEU A 675 -8.42 9.84 19.06
N ASN A 676 -7.87 11.06 19.00
CA ASN A 676 -8.25 12.10 19.96
C ASN A 676 -9.70 12.58 19.75
N GLN A 677 -10.22 12.46 18.53
CA GLN A 677 -11.64 12.67 18.24
C GLN A 677 -12.52 11.62 18.95
N MET A 678 -12.14 10.34 18.90
CA MET A 678 -12.88 9.27 19.61
C MET A 678 -12.86 9.47 21.12
N MET A 679 -11.69 9.79 21.69
CA MET A 679 -11.54 10.16 23.11
C MET A 679 -12.46 11.33 23.50
N LYS A 680 -12.62 12.32 22.61
CA LYS A 680 -13.50 13.47 22.88
C LYS A 680 -14.99 13.16 22.76
N ILE A 681 -15.38 12.31 21.81
CA ILE A 681 -16.80 11.92 21.59
C ILE A 681 -17.36 11.15 22.79
N HIS A 682 -16.58 10.22 23.35
CA HIS A 682 -17.05 9.28 24.39
C HIS A 682 -16.69 9.71 25.82
N GLU A 683 -16.20 10.95 26.02
CA GLU A 683 -15.73 11.40 27.34
C GLU A 683 -16.82 11.26 28.42
N GLN A 684 -18.06 11.64 28.11
CA GLN A 684 -19.17 11.60 29.06
C GLN A 684 -19.63 10.16 29.37
N GLU A 685 -19.69 9.28 28.37
CA GLU A 685 -20.06 7.86 28.56
C GLU A 685 -19.03 7.15 29.46
N VAL A 686 -17.75 7.41 29.24
CA VAL A 686 -16.68 6.88 30.09
C VAL A 686 -16.73 7.46 31.51
N TYR A 687 -17.02 8.76 31.67
CA TYR A 687 -17.15 9.39 32.99
C TYR A 687 -18.30 8.84 33.81
N GLU A 688 -19.40 8.44 33.17
CA GLU A 688 -20.55 7.81 33.83
C GLU A 688 -20.19 6.37 34.22
N TRP A 689 -19.66 5.58 33.30
CA TRP A 689 -19.22 4.20 33.56
C TRP A 689 -18.16 4.08 34.66
N MET A 690 -17.17 4.98 34.69
CA MET A 690 -16.16 4.99 35.77
C MET A 690 -16.80 5.30 37.13
N LYS A 691 -17.84 6.15 37.19
CA LYS A 691 -18.56 6.42 38.45
C LYS A 691 -19.37 5.22 38.92
N GLU A 692 -20.02 4.51 38.00
CA GLU A 692 -20.73 3.27 38.31
C GLU A 692 -19.76 2.24 38.91
N LYS A 693 -18.59 2.03 38.28
CA LYS A 693 -17.56 1.10 38.79
C LYS A 693 -17.00 1.46 40.16
N ILE A 694 -16.84 2.75 40.47
CA ILE A 694 -16.43 3.22 41.80
C ILE A 694 -17.53 2.95 42.84
N GLN A 695 -18.80 3.08 42.47
CA GLN A 695 -19.93 2.80 43.36
C GLN A 695 -20.09 1.31 43.64
N GLU A 696 -19.95 0.46 42.62
CA GLU A 696 -19.95 -1.01 42.77
C GLU A 696 -18.88 -1.47 43.77
N ASN A 697 -17.63 -1.00 43.62
CA ASN A 697 -16.53 -1.35 44.53
C ASN A 697 -16.80 -0.89 45.98
N ALA A 698 -17.36 0.32 46.15
CA ALA A 698 -17.69 0.84 47.47
C ALA A 698 -18.87 0.09 48.13
N THR A 699 -19.75 -0.55 47.37
CA THR A 699 -20.81 -1.41 47.93
C THR A 699 -20.29 -2.79 48.33
N ASP A 700 -19.38 -3.38 47.57
CA ASP A 700 -18.79 -4.69 47.89
C ASP A 700 -17.98 -4.61 49.21
N GLU A 701 -17.18 -3.55 49.43
CA GLU A 701 -16.49 -3.30 50.71
C GLU A 701 -17.46 -3.25 51.91
N THR A 702 -18.63 -2.60 51.77
CA THR A 702 -19.60 -2.49 52.88
C THR A 702 -20.33 -3.78 53.22
N THR A 703 -20.33 -4.78 52.33
CA THR A 703 -20.94 -6.08 52.62
C THR A 703 -20.03 -7.04 53.39
N GLU A 704 -18.71 -6.86 53.35
CA GLU A 704 -17.78 -7.69 54.13
C GLU A 704 -17.74 -7.27 55.62
N ASP A 705 -17.83 -5.97 55.92
CA ASP A 705 -17.84 -5.44 57.29
C ASP A 705 -19.07 -5.88 58.14
N ASP A 706 -20.21 -6.16 57.50
CA ASP A 706 -21.45 -6.57 58.19
C ASP A 706 -21.47 -8.08 58.56
N GLU A 707 -20.68 -8.94 57.89
CA GLU A 707 -20.60 -10.37 58.25
C GLU A 707 -19.69 -10.63 59.48
N ASP A 708 -18.64 -9.84 59.68
CA ASP A 708 -17.73 -9.96 60.84
C ASP A 708 -18.34 -9.41 62.16
N ALA A 709 -19.47 -8.69 62.09
CA ALA A 709 -20.14 -8.09 63.25
C ALA A 709 -21.01 -9.06 64.08
N VAL A 710 -21.31 -10.27 63.58
CA VAL A 710 -22.24 -11.24 64.22
C VAL A 710 -21.48 -12.37 64.95
N GLY A 711 -20.19 -12.15 65.26
CA GLY A 711 -19.23 -13.18 65.67
C GLY A 711 -18.78 -13.23 67.13
N ARG A 712 -19.50 -12.64 68.10
CA ARG A 712 -19.19 -12.72 69.56
C ARG A 712 -20.39 -12.34 70.45
N ASP A 713 -21.04 -13.32 71.09
CA ASP A 713 -21.22 -13.31 72.56
C ASP A 713 -21.88 -14.59 73.13
N SER A 714 -21.38 -14.99 74.31
CA SER A 714 -21.94 -15.94 75.30
C SER A 714 -22.10 -17.45 74.99
N ASP A 715 -21.27 -18.26 75.66
CA ASP A 715 -21.57 -19.64 76.06
C ASP A 715 -22.73 -19.71 77.08
N GLY A 716 -23.52 -20.81 77.09
CA GLY A 716 -24.50 -21.05 78.16
C GLY A 716 -25.48 -22.22 77.95
N ASP A 717 -25.13 -23.37 78.53
CA ASP A 717 -25.90 -24.61 78.81
C ASP A 717 -27.36 -24.80 78.34
N THR A 718 -27.59 -26.01 77.79
CA THR A 718 -28.88 -26.64 77.46
C THR A 718 -29.79 -26.94 78.67
N ILE A 719 -31.10 -26.65 78.55
CA ILE A 719 -32.19 -27.40 79.21
C ILE A 719 -33.39 -27.50 78.25
N ASP A 720 -33.92 -28.71 78.03
CA ASP A 720 -35.19 -28.99 77.34
C ASP A 720 -36.42 -28.76 78.24
N ASP A 721 -37.48 -28.12 77.72
CA ASP A 721 -38.88 -28.61 77.87
C ASP A 721 -39.80 -27.91 76.81
N PRO A 722 -40.86 -28.56 76.28
CA PRO A 722 -41.56 -28.10 75.06
C PRO A 722 -42.93 -27.43 75.32
N VAL A 723 -43.68 -27.24 74.22
CA VAL A 723 -45.11 -26.83 74.08
C VAL A 723 -45.36 -25.36 73.66
N ALA A 724 -45.24 -25.13 72.35
CA ALA A 724 -46.10 -24.32 71.48
C ALA A 724 -45.56 -24.46 70.04
N LEU A 725 -46.11 -25.21 69.09
CA LEU A 725 -47.51 -25.66 68.88
C LEU A 725 -48.51 -24.51 68.88
N GLU A 726 -48.35 -23.58 67.93
CA GLU A 726 -49.29 -23.38 66.82
C GLU A 726 -48.76 -22.31 65.82
N GLN A 727 -49.32 -22.28 64.59
CA GLN A 727 -49.24 -21.19 63.59
C GLN A 727 -48.05 -21.03 62.61
N GLN A 728 -47.11 -21.97 62.40
CA GLN A 728 -46.13 -21.79 61.29
C GLN A 728 -45.63 -23.01 60.49
N GLN A 729 -46.45 -24.06 60.35
CA GLN A 729 -46.21 -25.14 59.36
C GLN A 729 -47.46 -25.52 58.56
N GLN A 730 -48.02 -24.56 57.80
CA GLN A 730 -49.04 -24.87 56.79
C GLN A 730 -49.03 -23.90 55.59
N GLN A 731 -47.83 -23.59 55.06
CA GLN A 731 -47.73 -22.83 53.80
C GLN A 731 -46.48 -23.07 52.94
N GLN A 732 -45.85 -24.25 53.06
CA GLN A 732 -44.83 -24.74 52.10
C GLN A 732 -45.05 -26.20 51.72
N GLN A 733 -46.11 -26.47 50.96
CA GLN A 733 -46.26 -27.59 50.04
C GLN A 733 -47.51 -27.36 49.18
N LEU A 734 -47.35 -27.35 47.85
CA LEU A 734 -48.32 -27.10 46.76
C LEU A 734 -48.06 -25.82 45.94
N ALA A 735 -46.96 -25.82 45.17
CA ALA A 735 -46.73 -24.86 44.09
C ALA A 735 -45.92 -25.50 42.93
N SER A 736 -46.30 -26.69 42.49
CA SER A 736 -45.79 -27.31 41.27
C SER A 736 -46.85 -28.17 40.59
N SER A 737 -46.99 -28.01 39.27
CA SER A 737 -48.00 -28.67 38.39
C SER A 737 -49.48 -28.31 38.69
N SER A 738 -50.39 -28.20 37.71
CA SER A 738 -50.24 -28.20 36.25
C SER A 738 -51.44 -27.53 35.55
N GLN A 739 -51.14 -26.93 34.39
CA GLN A 739 -51.92 -26.89 33.14
C GLN A 739 -53.46 -26.73 33.11
N ALA A 740 -53.85 -25.81 32.22
CA ALA A 740 -54.88 -25.94 31.17
C ALA A 740 -56.31 -25.37 31.40
N ASN A 741 -56.64 -24.48 30.46
CA ASN A 741 -57.71 -24.58 29.46
C ASN A 741 -58.96 -23.65 29.52
N VAL A 742 -59.29 -23.16 28.31
CA VAL A 742 -60.64 -22.85 27.77
C VAL A 742 -61.27 -21.44 28.00
N SER A 743 -60.98 -20.57 27.01
CA SER A 743 -61.92 -19.73 26.20
C SER A 743 -62.69 -18.54 26.81
N GLY A 744 -62.87 -17.45 26.02
CA GLY A 744 -63.86 -16.41 26.39
C GLY A 744 -64.04 -15.09 25.60
N ASN A 745 -63.73 -14.97 24.29
CA ASN A 745 -64.24 -13.94 23.32
C ASN A 745 -63.99 -12.40 23.46
N GLY A 746 -63.83 -11.76 22.28
CA GLY A 746 -63.98 -10.30 22.01
C GLY A 746 -62.75 -9.66 21.33
N HIS A 747 -62.58 -9.68 20.00
CA HIS A 747 -62.98 -8.65 18.98
C HIS A 747 -62.36 -7.26 19.20
N ASP A 748 -61.75 -6.55 18.22
CA ASP A 748 -61.64 -6.72 16.74
C ASP A 748 -60.21 -6.36 16.25
N GLY A 749 -59.62 -7.09 15.29
CA GLY A 749 -59.39 -6.57 13.91
C GLY A 749 -57.96 -6.00 13.71
N VAL A 750 -57.42 -5.62 12.54
CA VAL A 750 -57.57 -5.98 11.10
C VAL A 750 -56.17 -5.70 10.46
N GLY A 751 -55.56 -6.46 9.54
CA GLY A 751 -55.91 -7.68 8.81
C GLY A 751 -54.69 -8.24 8.03
N ALA A 752 -54.90 -9.03 6.96
CA ALA A 752 -53.89 -9.64 6.07
C ALA A 752 -54.27 -9.37 4.56
N PRO A 753 -53.63 -9.91 3.47
CA PRO A 753 -52.98 -11.23 3.34
C PRO A 753 -51.70 -11.34 2.44
N THR A 754 -51.12 -12.55 2.45
CA THR A 754 -50.21 -13.10 1.42
C THR A 754 -50.87 -14.28 0.69
N PRO A 755 -50.32 -14.72 -0.47
CA PRO A 755 -50.34 -16.12 -0.91
C PRO A 755 -48.88 -16.64 -1.08
N SER A 756 -48.46 -17.79 -0.54
CA SER A 756 -48.59 -19.17 -1.07
C SER A 756 -48.09 -19.36 -2.53
N GLY A 757 -47.23 -20.33 -2.90
CA GLY A 757 -46.57 -21.43 -2.18
C GLY A 757 -46.01 -22.49 -3.17
N ALA A 758 -45.43 -23.60 -2.66
CA ALA A 758 -44.95 -24.80 -3.41
C ALA A 758 -43.70 -24.63 -4.32
N ALA A 759 -42.84 -25.63 -4.58
CA ALA A 759 -42.57 -26.94 -3.93
C ALA A 759 -41.23 -27.57 -4.45
N GLY A 760 -40.73 -28.60 -3.75
CA GLY A 760 -39.61 -29.48 -4.15
C GLY A 760 -38.24 -29.05 -3.60
N GLY A 761 -37.33 -29.93 -3.16
CA GLY A 761 -37.35 -31.39 -3.05
C GLY A 761 -36.02 -32.01 -3.50
N GLY A 762 -35.17 -32.50 -2.59
CA GLY A 762 -33.89 -33.11 -2.96
C GLY A 762 -32.92 -33.33 -1.78
N SER A 763 -32.48 -34.57 -1.59
CA SER A 763 -31.76 -35.12 -0.43
C SER A 763 -30.30 -34.69 -0.20
N ARG A 764 -29.93 -34.65 1.09
CA ARG A 764 -28.60 -34.86 1.70
C ARG A 764 -27.52 -35.58 0.86
N ALA A 765 -26.27 -35.07 0.90
CA ALA A 765 -25.08 -35.85 1.29
C ALA A 765 -23.83 -34.96 1.59
N ALA A 766 -23.34 -35.09 2.83
CA ALA A 766 -21.94 -35.21 3.24
C ALA A 766 -20.82 -34.32 2.61
N GLY A 767 -20.37 -33.32 3.37
CA GLY A 767 -19.03 -32.74 3.22
C GLY A 767 -18.01 -33.48 4.09
N GLY A 768 -16.93 -34.01 3.49
CA GLY A 768 -15.81 -34.60 4.20
C GLY A 768 -14.67 -33.60 4.37
N ALA A 769 -14.29 -33.31 5.61
CA ALA A 769 -13.04 -32.63 5.91
C ALA A 769 -11.89 -33.66 5.92
N MET A 770 -10.73 -33.32 5.36
CA MET A 770 -9.49 -34.07 5.59
C MET A 770 -8.43 -33.21 6.27
N SER A 771 -7.74 -33.86 7.19
CA SER A 771 -6.77 -33.35 8.14
C SER A 771 -5.39 -33.09 7.54
N LEU A 772 -4.72 -32.05 8.03
CA LEU A 772 -3.26 -31.92 8.00
C LEU A 772 -2.63 -33.06 8.84
N PRO A 773 -1.54 -33.71 8.38
CA PRO A 773 -0.74 -34.62 9.21
C PRO A 773 0.21 -33.83 10.13
N GLY A 774 0.36 -34.31 11.36
CA GLY A 774 1.18 -33.66 12.40
C GLY A 774 2.67 -34.05 12.36
N ILE A 775 3.46 -33.25 13.08
CA ILE A 775 4.90 -33.44 13.29
C ILE A 775 5.13 -34.60 14.26
N GLY A 776 6.03 -35.53 13.91
CA GLY A 776 6.47 -36.62 14.79
C GLY A 776 7.97 -36.53 15.07
N ASN A 777 8.35 -36.51 16.35
CA ASN A 777 9.75 -36.59 16.79
C ASN A 777 10.34 -37.99 16.56
N GLY A 778 11.65 -38.06 16.27
CA GLY A 778 12.40 -39.31 16.12
C GLY A 778 13.91 -39.08 16.31
N ASP A 779 14.47 -39.71 17.34
CA ASP A 779 15.76 -39.44 17.98
C ASP A 779 17.05 -39.85 17.23
N ALA A 780 18.13 -39.15 17.61
CA ALA A 780 19.49 -39.61 17.91
C ALA A 780 20.49 -40.15 16.85
N GLY A 781 21.70 -39.53 16.89
CA GLY A 781 23.01 -40.07 16.44
C GLY A 781 23.74 -39.16 15.44
N GLY A 782 24.96 -38.65 15.67
CA GLY A 782 25.86 -38.69 16.83
C GLY A 782 27.34 -38.56 16.40
N ALA A 783 28.14 -37.74 17.10
CA ALA A 783 29.60 -37.51 16.92
C ALA A 783 30.03 -36.83 15.58
N ASP A 784 31.12 -36.05 15.47
CA ASP A 784 32.09 -35.45 16.41
C ASP A 784 32.84 -34.31 15.64
N VAL A 785 32.97 -33.06 16.13
CA VAL A 785 34.07 -32.49 16.96
C VAL A 785 35.09 -31.58 16.19
N LEU A 786 35.30 -30.37 16.75
CA LEU A 786 36.45 -29.42 16.62
C LEU A 786 36.80 -28.75 15.27
N MET A 787 36.70 -27.41 15.26
CA MET A 787 37.88 -26.55 15.09
C MET A 787 37.85 -25.37 16.08
N THR A 788 39.03 -25.00 16.58
CA THR A 788 39.26 -23.99 17.63
C THR A 788 39.62 -22.61 17.09
N THR A 789 39.34 -21.59 17.90
CA THR A 789 39.85 -20.21 17.81
C THR A 789 41.31 -20.07 18.23
N GLU A 790 41.83 -18.83 18.10
CA GLU A 790 43.16 -18.30 18.52
C GLU A 790 44.32 -18.64 17.56
N GLN A 791 44.98 -17.68 16.91
CA GLN A 791 45.36 -16.32 17.35
C GLN A 791 45.01 -15.19 16.36
#